data_AF-A0A4Q0VRD6-F1
#
_entry.id   AF-A0A4Q0VRD6-F1
#
_cell.length_a   1.000
_cell.length_b   1.000
_cell.length_c   1.000
_cell.angle_alpha   90.00
_cell.angle_beta   90.00
_cell.angle_gamma   90.00
#
_symmetry.space_group_name_H-M   'P 1'
#
loop_
_entity.id
_entity.type
_entity.pdbx_description
1 polymer ?
#
loop_
_entity_poly.entity_id
_entity_poly.type
_entity_poly.pdbx_seq_one_letter_code
_entity_poly.pdbx_strand_id
1 'polypeptide(L)'
;MDNKRSDRRFSIQSIVNFLNGKKIFKSFRITYQVVWNLLLIFFVGVISLMLFVGGAGAGFFASLVMNEPIRNKEEMRMDIYNYEEITEIYFANDVYLGDLPSELERREIDIKDVSEHLINAFIATEDEYFFEHDGIVPKAILRATYQEFSNSSIQTGGSTLTQQLIKNQILTNEVSFERKAKEILLAMRLENFFEKDEILAAYLNVVPFGRNANGRNIAGIQAAAQGIFGVDASDLSIPQAAYIAGLPQSPFGYTPFLSQGRGVKENLEPSLNRMRTVLTRMRDKGYITEREFDAALKYDIRANLTDPTPTTLSEYPFLLQEVERRAIEIFSMQMMEKDGVILEDIEEREERIALAGKYREQARRDLRRNGYQIYTTVNKDIYDAHQQAIKDSSLFGGVNDLGEPEEVGAILLDNKSGAIISFVGGRDHSRESTNHATQAYRQNGSTMKPLLAYAPAMELGLLQPGYILADTTMYYKNEPEKEITNFGNNHLGLMTAREALQRSRNVPAVKAFNRVPHDYARETLEKVGINNLIKGEPFEPTAIGGLHLGVTVEQNTNAYTVFANEGKFIKSYMIDKIVSKDGKLVYQHEHQESEIFSPQTAYLTLDMLRDVHVPPGTAPGLPGMLNFKTDLAGKTGTTNSAYDSWYVGFNPNFTMGVWIGYDTNRPLKGRTGPRTQKIWATLANAAYDVDPDYISPTEGFKMPSGIVSQMFCGISGLLPSELCHEAGLVKTDLFNVKYVPTANDDSLERVRFVMLQGEPYRALESTPEEFTQSGITIKNEYFEDESILEFIPIDWERIIPDRFAEDNGKTPGPISTVWVDGDTLLWSAHDDEDIVGYRVYRAASGSDSFAVANIVRSDQELQMKLNTGSFTYKVTAVDVLGRESSGSQVVYTGNSLDAPGDDDFDDPSNEDGPRDRDKNKPPKPPGDGDGDDDDDDNGVIPDPLDELTYNHSIKKFFRNLLVSFRI
;
A
#
# COMPACT_ATOMS: atom_id res chain seq x y z
N MET A 1 -48.26 102.86 98.00
CA MET A 1 -47.12 102.27 97.29
C MET A 1 -47.03 100.78 97.59
N ASP A 2 -47.24 99.86 96.64
CA ASP A 2 -48.10 99.99 95.45
C ASP A 2 -48.59 98.64 94.88
N ASN A 3 -49.32 98.69 93.76
CA ASN A 3 -50.19 97.64 93.21
C ASN A 3 -49.60 96.23 92.93
N LYS A 4 -50.37 95.22 93.35
CA LYS A 4 -50.76 93.96 92.65
C LYS A 4 -49.78 92.78 92.41
N ARG A 5 -50.42 91.59 92.52
CA ARG A 5 -50.07 90.25 91.97
C ARG A 5 -48.88 89.48 92.59
N SER A 6 -49.20 88.57 93.51
CA SER A 6 -49.21 87.12 93.20
C SER A 6 -49.84 86.31 94.34
N ASP A 7 -50.85 85.50 94.08
CA ASP A 7 -51.08 84.28 94.87
C ASP A 7 -51.90 83.23 94.08
N ARG A 8 -51.37 82.00 94.00
CA ARG A 8 -52.01 80.81 93.43
C ARG A 8 -51.41 79.56 94.09
N ARG A 9 -51.65 79.39 95.39
CA ARG A 9 -51.37 78.14 96.12
C ARG A 9 -52.27 76.99 95.62
N PHE A 10 -51.92 76.37 94.50
CA PHE A 10 -52.49 75.09 94.11
C PHE A 10 -51.93 73.99 95.02
N SER A 11 -52.82 73.30 95.75
CA SER A 11 -52.41 72.31 96.74
C SER A 11 -51.89 71.02 96.10
N ILE A 12 -50.72 70.56 96.55
CA ILE A 12 -50.10 69.27 96.18
C ILE A 12 -51.07 68.08 96.43
N GLN A 13 -52.01 68.25 97.35
CA GLN A 13 -53.01 67.25 97.72
C GLN A 13 -54.01 66.90 96.60
N SER A 14 -54.17 67.74 95.58
CA SER A 14 -54.97 67.38 94.39
C SER A 14 -54.24 66.40 93.47
N ILE A 15 -52.92 66.52 93.33
CA ILE A 15 -52.09 65.63 92.51
C ILE A 15 -51.97 64.26 93.17
N VAL A 16 -51.76 64.20 94.49
CA VAL A 16 -51.71 62.93 95.24
C VAL A 16 -53.04 62.17 95.18
N ASN A 17 -54.19 62.87 95.23
CA ASN A 17 -55.50 62.23 95.10
C ASN A 17 -55.84 61.80 93.66
N PHE A 18 -55.28 62.44 92.64
CA PHE A 18 -55.35 61.96 91.25
C PHE A 18 -54.53 60.66 91.08
N LEU A 19 -53.33 60.59 91.67
CA LEU A 19 -52.43 59.44 91.56
C LEU A 19 -52.82 58.23 92.44
N ASN A 20 -53.51 58.44 93.57
CA ASN A 20 -53.99 57.35 94.45
C ASN A 20 -55.20 56.57 93.89
N GLY A 21 -55.62 56.82 92.64
CA GLY A 21 -56.67 56.06 91.97
C GLY A 21 -56.29 54.60 91.71
N LYS A 22 -56.52 53.71 92.70
CA LYS A 22 -56.24 52.25 92.67
C LYS A 22 -56.85 51.45 91.49
N LYS A 23 -57.63 52.08 90.61
CA LYS A 23 -58.04 51.52 89.31
C LYS A 23 -57.05 51.80 88.17
N ILE A 24 -56.39 52.97 88.11
CA ILE A 24 -55.60 53.40 86.94
C ILE A 24 -54.33 52.55 86.81
N PHE A 25 -53.49 52.48 87.85
CA PHE A 25 -52.29 51.61 87.85
C PHE A 25 -52.64 50.12 87.69
N LYS A 26 -53.79 49.67 88.23
CA LYS A 26 -54.24 48.28 88.07
C LYS A 26 -54.66 48.00 86.62
N SER A 27 -55.37 48.93 85.97
CA SER A 27 -55.73 48.84 84.56
C SER A 27 -54.49 48.90 83.68
N PHE A 28 -53.55 49.83 83.90
CA PHE A 28 -52.33 49.94 83.11
C PHE A 28 -51.45 48.70 83.23
N ARG A 29 -51.30 48.13 84.44
CA ARG A 29 -50.55 46.86 84.61
C ARG A 29 -51.26 45.68 83.94
N ILE A 30 -52.59 45.61 83.98
CA ILE A 30 -53.36 44.56 83.29
C ILE A 30 -53.25 44.73 81.77
N THR A 31 -53.43 45.93 81.22
CA THR A 31 -53.26 46.21 79.79
C THR A 31 -51.84 45.89 79.33
N TYR A 32 -50.81 46.27 80.10
CA TYR A 32 -49.42 45.90 79.80
C TYR A 32 -49.21 44.38 79.83
N GLN A 33 -49.70 43.66 80.85
CA GLN A 33 -49.60 42.20 80.91
C GLN A 33 -50.38 41.52 79.76
N VAL A 34 -51.54 42.05 79.35
CA VAL A 34 -52.32 41.51 78.22
C VAL A 34 -51.61 41.77 76.89
N VAL A 35 -51.13 43.00 76.64
CA VAL A 35 -50.38 43.33 75.42
C VAL A 35 -49.06 42.54 75.37
N TRP A 36 -48.34 42.42 76.48
CA TRP A 36 -47.12 41.61 76.55
C TRP A 36 -47.39 40.13 76.31
N ASN A 37 -48.42 39.56 76.93
CA ASN A 37 -48.78 38.16 76.69
C ASN A 37 -49.28 37.92 75.26
N LEU A 38 -49.98 38.87 74.63
CA LEU A 38 -50.37 38.79 73.21
C LEU A 38 -49.16 38.88 72.28
N LEU A 39 -48.21 39.78 72.56
CA LEU A 39 -46.93 39.86 71.84
C LEU A 39 -46.09 38.59 72.01
N LEU A 40 -46.11 37.98 73.20
CA LEU A 40 -45.38 36.75 73.50
C LEU A 40 -46.03 35.53 72.83
N ILE A 41 -47.37 35.43 72.83
CA ILE A 41 -48.12 34.43 72.06
C ILE A 41 -47.87 34.60 70.56
N PHE A 42 -47.83 35.83 70.05
CA PHE A 42 -47.46 36.13 68.67
C PHE A 42 -46.02 35.68 68.36
N PHE A 43 -45.05 36.00 69.23
CA PHE A 43 -43.65 35.57 69.06
C PHE A 43 -43.51 34.04 69.09
N VAL A 44 -44.15 33.36 70.05
CA VAL A 44 -44.15 31.89 70.13
C VAL A 44 -44.85 31.26 68.92
N GLY A 45 -45.95 31.85 68.44
CA GLY A 45 -46.62 31.42 67.21
C GLY A 45 -45.74 31.59 65.97
N VAL A 46 -45.05 32.72 65.83
CA VAL A 46 -44.09 32.98 64.74
C VAL A 46 -42.91 32.03 64.80
N ILE A 47 -42.31 31.80 65.97
CA ILE A 47 -41.22 30.84 66.15
C ILE A 47 -41.70 29.40 65.84
N SER A 48 -42.89 29.01 66.29
CA SER A 48 -43.46 27.69 66.02
C SER A 48 -43.73 27.50 64.52
N LEU A 49 -44.21 28.53 63.83
CA LEU A 49 -44.41 28.54 62.39
C LEU A 49 -43.07 28.49 61.64
N MET A 50 -42.04 29.23 62.07
CA MET A 50 -40.69 29.17 61.51
C MET A 50 -40.06 27.79 61.67
N LEU A 51 -40.20 27.15 62.84
CA LEU A 51 -39.73 25.78 63.09
C LEU A 51 -40.50 24.75 62.27
N PHE A 52 -41.82 24.90 62.11
CA PHE A 52 -42.63 24.02 61.27
C PHE A 52 -42.28 24.16 59.78
N VAL A 53 -42.19 25.38 59.26
CA VAL A 53 -41.81 25.66 57.85
C VAL A 53 -40.37 25.24 57.59
N GLY A 54 -39.44 25.51 58.50
CA GLY A 54 -38.06 25.06 58.40
C GLY A 54 -37.92 23.54 58.42
N GLY A 55 -38.63 22.86 59.33
CA GLY A 55 -38.66 21.39 59.40
C GLY A 55 -39.29 20.75 58.17
N ALA A 56 -40.39 21.31 57.66
CA ALA A 56 -41.03 20.85 56.42
C ALA A 56 -40.13 21.08 55.20
N GLY A 57 -39.47 22.23 55.10
CA GLY A 57 -38.50 22.54 54.04
C GLY A 57 -37.27 21.64 54.07
N ALA A 58 -36.71 21.38 55.26
CA ALA A 58 -35.60 20.45 55.45
C ALA A 58 -35.99 19.01 55.13
N GLY A 59 -37.18 18.56 55.54
CA GLY A 59 -37.71 17.24 55.20
C GLY A 59 -37.97 17.07 53.70
N PHE A 60 -38.48 18.11 53.04
CA PHE A 60 -38.66 18.12 51.58
C PHE A 60 -37.30 18.08 50.86
N PHE A 61 -36.33 18.92 51.25
CA PHE A 61 -34.97 18.88 50.70
C PHE A 61 -34.33 17.50 50.89
N ALA A 62 -34.44 16.91 52.08
CA ALA A 62 -33.95 15.55 52.35
C ALA A 62 -34.62 14.52 51.42
N SER A 63 -35.93 14.61 51.16
CA SER A 63 -36.62 13.69 50.25
C SER A 63 -36.18 13.81 48.78
N LEU A 64 -35.63 14.96 48.36
CA LEU A 64 -35.07 15.17 47.02
C LEU A 64 -33.62 14.65 46.87
N VAL A 65 -32.90 14.44 47.98
CA VAL A 65 -31.48 14.01 47.96
C VAL A 65 -31.23 12.66 48.63
N MET A 66 -32.23 12.02 49.23
CA MET A 66 -32.08 10.75 49.97
C MET A 66 -31.58 9.56 49.13
N ASN A 67 -31.71 9.64 47.81
CA ASN A 67 -31.23 8.62 46.87
C ASN A 67 -29.87 8.98 46.22
N GLU A 68 -29.26 10.12 46.59
CA GLU A 68 -27.98 10.57 46.03
C GLU A 68 -26.81 9.85 46.72
N PRO A 69 -25.93 9.13 45.99
CA PRO A 69 -24.84 8.38 46.61
C PRO A 69 -23.85 9.26 47.38
N ILE A 70 -23.34 8.74 48.49
CA ILE A 70 -22.34 9.40 49.33
C ILE A 70 -20.95 9.23 48.68
N ARG A 71 -20.67 10.05 47.66
CA ARG A 71 -19.34 10.15 47.06
C ARG A 71 -18.30 10.55 48.10
N ASN A 72 -17.17 9.84 48.13
CA ASN A 72 -15.97 10.21 48.88
C ASN A 72 -15.10 11.24 48.09
N LYS A 73 -13.98 11.70 48.67
CA LYS A 73 -13.12 12.71 48.02
C LYS A 73 -12.52 12.22 46.70
N GLU A 74 -12.07 10.97 46.61
CA GLU A 74 -11.43 10.43 45.41
C GLU A 74 -12.44 10.14 44.30
N GLU A 75 -13.63 9.61 44.64
CA GLU A 75 -14.76 9.50 43.71
C GLU A 75 -15.15 10.88 43.16
N MET A 76 -15.28 11.88 44.04
CA MET A 76 -15.59 13.24 43.64
C MET A 76 -14.45 13.90 42.84
N ARG A 77 -13.18 13.53 43.09
CA ARG A 77 -12.03 13.98 42.29
C ARG A 77 -12.09 13.41 40.88
N MET A 78 -12.38 12.12 40.73
CA MET A 78 -12.58 11.51 39.42
C MET A 78 -13.77 12.14 38.67
N ASP A 79 -14.93 12.27 39.31
CA ASP A 79 -16.13 12.93 38.75
C ASP A 79 -15.88 14.40 38.32
N ILE A 80 -14.89 15.09 38.91
CA ILE A 80 -14.63 16.53 38.71
C ILE A 80 -13.40 16.84 37.85
N TYR A 81 -12.50 15.87 37.63
CA TYR A 81 -11.29 16.03 36.79
C TYR A 81 -11.23 15.08 35.59
N ASN A 82 -12.20 14.17 35.42
CA ASN A 82 -12.32 13.32 34.22
C ASN A 82 -12.94 14.08 33.04
N TYR A 83 -12.20 15.07 32.52
CA TYR A 83 -12.61 15.86 31.37
C TYR A 83 -12.52 15.06 30.07
N GLU A 84 -13.55 15.21 29.22
CA GLU A 84 -13.41 14.87 27.81
C GLU A 84 -12.37 15.80 27.18
N GLU A 85 -11.30 15.24 26.61
CA GLU A 85 -10.14 15.96 26.10
C GLU A 85 -9.73 15.43 24.73
N ILE A 86 -9.18 16.31 23.90
CA ILE A 86 -8.83 15.99 22.52
C ILE A 86 -7.57 15.14 22.45
N THR A 87 -7.57 14.12 21.58
CA THR A 87 -6.43 13.23 21.39
C THR A 87 -5.47 13.84 20.37
N GLU A 88 -4.21 14.02 20.78
CA GLU A 88 -3.13 14.58 19.98
C GLU A 88 -2.41 13.46 19.21
N ILE A 89 -1.96 13.77 17.99
CA ILE A 89 -1.22 12.83 17.15
C ILE A 89 0.12 13.47 16.76
N TYR A 90 1.16 12.64 16.71
CA TYR A 90 2.53 13.00 16.38
C TYR A 90 3.08 12.12 15.25
N PHE A 91 3.84 12.74 14.35
CA PHE A 91 4.80 12.09 13.47
C PHE A 91 5.96 11.48 14.29
N ALA A 92 6.89 10.81 13.60
CA ALA A 92 8.16 10.40 14.18
C ALA A 92 8.93 11.60 14.78
N ASN A 93 9.85 11.32 15.71
CA ASN A 93 10.67 12.32 16.42
C ASN A 93 9.83 13.34 17.22
N ASP A 94 8.67 12.91 17.75
CA ASP A 94 7.74 13.69 18.57
C ASP A 94 7.25 15.00 17.89
N VAL A 95 7.25 15.05 16.55
CA VAL A 95 6.76 16.21 15.77
C VAL A 95 5.23 16.19 15.70
N TYR A 96 4.58 17.23 16.23
CA TYR A 96 3.12 17.34 16.26
C TYR A 96 2.49 17.30 14.86
N LEU A 97 1.51 16.40 14.67
CA LEU A 97 0.75 16.20 13.43
C LEU A 97 -0.58 16.96 13.49
N GLY A 98 -1.29 16.85 14.62
CA GLY A 98 -2.55 17.54 14.85
C GLY A 98 -3.56 16.74 15.69
N ASP A 99 -4.72 17.35 15.91
CA ASP A 99 -5.80 16.80 16.73
C ASP A 99 -6.66 15.76 16.01
N LEU A 100 -7.08 14.72 16.72
CA LEU A 100 -8.16 13.82 16.31
C LEU A 100 -9.54 14.48 16.54
N PRO A 101 -10.45 14.53 15.55
CA PRO A 101 -11.74 15.23 15.71
C PRO A 101 -12.67 14.63 16.79
N SER A 102 -12.89 15.40 17.87
CA SER A 102 -13.87 15.11 18.92
C SER A 102 -15.23 15.79 18.68
N GLU A 103 -16.25 15.45 19.48
CA GLU A 103 -17.57 16.13 19.48
C GLU A 103 -17.56 17.48 20.22
N LEU A 104 -16.56 17.63 21.11
CA LEU A 104 -16.29 18.78 21.96
C LEU A 104 -14.77 18.93 22.08
N GLU A 105 -14.23 20.06 21.64
CA GLU A 105 -12.80 20.35 21.82
C GLU A 105 -12.58 20.98 23.20
N ARG A 106 -11.60 20.42 23.93
CA ARG A 106 -11.09 20.91 25.20
C ARG A 106 -9.60 20.57 25.25
N ARG A 107 -8.83 21.46 25.86
CA ARG A 107 -7.42 21.29 26.25
C ARG A 107 -7.31 21.74 27.71
N GLU A 108 -6.72 20.94 28.57
CA GLU A 108 -6.49 21.28 29.98
C GLU A 108 -5.40 22.36 30.11
N ILE A 109 -5.55 23.26 31.09
CA ILE A 109 -4.54 24.24 31.47
C ILE A 109 -4.55 24.47 32.98
N ASP A 110 -3.36 24.64 33.55
CA ASP A 110 -3.16 24.98 34.96
C ASP A 110 -3.60 26.44 35.22
N ILE A 111 -4.31 26.67 36.32
CA ILE A 111 -4.81 27.99 36.71
C ILE A 111 -3.72 29.06 36.83
N LYS A 112 -2.47 28.67 37.12
CA LYS A 112 -1.32 29.59 37.16
C LYS A 112 -0.97 30.20 35.80
N ASP A 113 -1.33 29.52 34.71
CA ASP A 113 -1.02 29.88 33.33
C ASP A 113 -2.23 30.57 32.64
N VAL A 114 -3.18 31.09 33.44
CA VAL A 114 -4.39 31.79 32.99
C VAL A 114 -4.30 33.28 33.30
N SER A 115 -4.68 34.13 32.35
CA SER A 115 -4.74 35.59 32.52
C SER A 115 -5.55 35.99 33.75
N GLU A 116 -4.94 36.77 34.65
CA GLU A 116 -5.61 37.30 35.85
C GLU A 116 -6.86 38.12 35.47
N HIS A 117 -6.86 38.77 34.30
CA HIS A 117 -8.02 39.47 33.78
C HIS A 117 -9.21 38.53 33.52
N LEU A 118 -8.97 37.29 33.10
CA LEU A 118 -10.03 36.28 32.88
C LEU A 118 -10.56 35.75 34.21
N ILE A 119 -9.68 35.44 35.16
CA ILE A 119 -10.04 35.03 36.52
C ILE A 119 -10.93 36.10 37.18
N ASN A 120 -10.48 37.36 37.17
CA ASN A 120 -11.23 38.49 37.71
C ASN A 120 -12.53 38.76 36.93
N ALA A 121 -12.59 38.54 35.61
CA ALA A 121 -13.81 38.65 34.82
C ALA A 121 -14.87 37.62 35.22
N PHE A 122 -14.46 36.37 35.49
CA PHE A 122 -15.35 35.32 35.98
C PHE A 122 -15.87 35.60 37.38
N ILE A 123 -14.99 35.92 38.34
CA ILE A 123 -15.38 36.23 39.72
C ILE A 123 -16.33 37.44 39.76
N ALA A 124 -16.01 38.51 39.03
CA ALA A 124 -16.88 39.69 38.96
C ALA A 124 -18.27 39.40 38.36
N THR A 125 -18.40 38.36 37.52
CA THR A 125 -19.61 38.12 36.72
C THR A 125 -20.47 36.99 37.25
N GLU A 126 -19.90 35.80 37.45
CA GLU A 126 -20.67 34.61 37.80
C GLU A 126 -20.81 34.44 39.32
N ASP A 127 -19.81 34.87 40.10
CA ASP A 127 -19.79 34.61 41.55
C ASP A 127 -18.99 35.66 42.36
N GLU A 128 -19.64 36.79 42.63
CA GLU A 128 -19.01 37.96 43.26
C GLU A 128 -18.54 37.76 44.73
N TYR A 129 -18.82 36.60 45.32
CA TYR A 129 -18.41 36.19 46.68
C TYR A 129 -17.70 34.83 46.69
N PHE A 130 -17.13 34.38 45.56
CA PHE A 130 -16.59 33.02 45.40
C PHE A 130 -15.66 32.59 46.56
N PHE A 131 -14.75 33.47 47.01
CA PHE A 131 -13.82 33.19 48.12
C PHE A 131 -14.42 33.37 49.53
N GLU A 132 -15.68 33.80 49.67
CA GLU A 132 -16.34 34.06 50.97
C GLU A 132 -17.35 32.97 51.40
N HIS A 133 -17.76 32.06 50.50
CA HIS A 133 -18.88 31.14 50.75
C HIS A 133 -18.51 29.65 50.72
N ASP A 134 -19.29 28.81 51.40
CA ASP A 134 -19.13 27.34 51.38
C ASP A 134 -20.08 26.69 50.34
N GLY A 135 -19.71 26.71 49.05
CA GLY A 135 -20.50 26.12 47.95
C GLY A 135 -21.76 26.87 47.53
N ILE A 136 -22.42 27.60 48.42
CA ILE A 136 -23.68 28.31 48.16
C ILE A 136 -23.74 29.68 48.83
N VAL A 137 -24.53 30.59 48.26
CA VAL A 137 -24.88 31.89 48.87
C VAL A 137 -26.35 31.85 49.35
N PRO A 138 -26.64 31.59 50.65
CA PRO A 138 -28.01 31.37 51.12
C PRO A 138 -28.95 32.57 50.89
N LYS A 139 -28.41 33.80 50.95
CA LYS A 139 -29.14 35.03 50.62
C LYS A 139 -29.59 35.06 49.16
N ALA A 140 -28.80 34.51 48.24
CA ALA A 140 -29.13 34.45 46.82
C ALA A 140 -30.21 33.40 46.54
N ILE A 141 -30.13 32.23 47.19
CA ILE A 141 -31.16 31.17 47.11
C ILE A 141 -32.51 31.70 47.61
N LEU A 142 -32.57 32.27 48.81
CA LEU A 142 -33.80 32.84 49.38
C LEU A 142 -34.38 33.96 48.51
N ARG A 143 -33.53 34.82 47.94
CA ARG A 143 -33.93 35.86 46.98
C ARG A 143 -34.52 35.26 45.70
N ALA A 144 -33.92 34.23 45.13
CA ALA A 144 -34.40 33.56 43.92
C ALA A 144 -35.75 32.86 44.17
N THR A 145 -35.90 32.12 45.28
CA THR A 145 -37.17 31.48 45.65
C THR A 145 -38.29 32.52 45.85
N TYR A 146 -37.98 33.69 46.40
CA TYR A 146 -38.95 34.79 46.53
C TYR A 146 -39.28 35.46 45.19
N GLN A 147 -38.29 35.67 44.31
CA GLN A 147 -38.51 36.19 42.95
C GLN A 147 -39.42 35.28 42.13
N GLU A 148 -39.21 33.96 42.22
CA GLU A 148 -40.03 32.95 41.57
C GLU A 148 -41.47 32.97 42.09
N PHE A 149 -41.65 32.92 43.42
CA PHE A 149 -42.97 32.98 44.06
C PHE A 149 -43.73 34.29 43.79
N SER A 150 -43.02 35.38 43.49
CA SER A 150 -43.61 36.70 43.20
C SER A 150 -43.89 36.95 41.71
N ASN A 151 -43.62 35.99 40.81
CA ASN A 151 -43.67 36.18 39.35
C ASN A 151 -42.86 37.42 38.89
N SER A 152 -41.67 37.62 39.46
CA SER A 152 -40.82 38.75 39.09
C SER A 152 -40.31 38.61 37.65
N SER A 153 -40.44 39.66 36.84
CA SER A 153 -39.92 39.71 35.48
C SER A 153 -38.37 39.80 35.39
N ILE A 154 -37.69 39.85 36.54
CA ILE A 154 -36.23 39.88 36.66
C ILE A 154 -35.79 38.81 37.67
N GLN A 155 -35.62 37.58 37.21
CA GLN A 155 -34.89 36.55 37.95
C GLN A 155 -33.40 36.94 38.02
N THR A 156 -32.88 37.17 39.22
CA THR A 156 -31.43 37.35 39.39
C THR A 156 -30.75 35.99 39.52
N GLY A 157 -29.85 35.67 38.59
CA GLY A 157 -28.99 34.50 38.69
C GLY A 157 -28.25 34.47 40.03
N GLY A 158 -28.38 33.35 40.74
CA GLY A 158 -27.85 33.17 42.10
C GLY A 158 -27.32 31.76 42.33
N SER A 159 -26.56 31.25 41.35
CA SER A 159 -25.86 29.96 41.45
C SER A 159 -24.36 30.19 41.36
N THR A 160 -23.60 29.60 42.27
CA THR A 160 -22.15 29.77 42.42
C THR A 160 -21.35 29.10 41.30
N LEU A 161 -20.07 29.45 41.14
CA LEU A 161 -19.15 28.73 40.23
C LEU A 161 -19.10 27.24 40.57
N THR A 162 -19.03 26.91 41.86
CA THR A 162 -19.09 25.55 42.42
C THR A 162 -20.35 24.81 41.97
N GLN A 163 -21.52 25.46 42.06
CA GLN A 163 -22.79 24.89 41.58
C GLN A 163 -22.82 24.69 40.07
N GLN A 164 -22.23 25.60 39.29
CA GLN A 164 -22.14 25.46 37.84
C GLN A 164 -21.22 24.29 37.42
N LEU A 165 -20.10 24.09 38.12
CA LEU A 165 -19.19 22.96 37.92
C LEU A 165 -19.90 21.62 38.18
N ILE A 166 -20.55 21.48 39.34
CA ILE A 166 -21.37 20.29 39.70
C ILE A 166 -22.43 20.00 38.64
N LYS A 167 -23.13 21.04 38.16
CA LYS A 167 -24.15 20.96 37.10
C LYS A 167 -23.56 20.56 35.73
N ASN A 168 -22.29 20.85 35.46
CA ASN A 168 -21.62 20.54 34.19
C ASN A 168 -20.88 19.18 34.18
N GLN A 169 -20.66 18.54 35.34
CA GLN A 169 -19.89 17.28 35.44
C GLN A 169 -20.68 16.12 36.07
N ILE A 170 -21.27 16.34 37.25
CA ILE A 170 -21.87 15.24 38.04
C ILE A 170 -23.36 15.03 37.72
N LEU A 171 -24.05 16.07 37.24
CA LEU A 171 -25.50 16.06 37.07
C LEU A 171 -25.93 16.12 35.61
N THR A 172 -27.11 15.56 35.32
CA THR A 172 -27.74 15.58 34.00
C THR A 172 -28.30 16.97 33.66
N ASN A 173 -28.48 17.28 32.37
CA ASN A 173 -28.99 18.57 31.88
C ASN A 173 -30.51 18.79 32.09
N GLU A 174 -31.19 18.01 32.93
CA GLU A 174 -32.62 18.18 33.20
C GLU A 174 -32.91 19.46 34.02
N VAL A 175 -34.16 19.95 33.99
CA VAL A 175 -34.60 21.08 34.82
C VAL A 175 -35.62 20.60 35.84
N SER A 176 -35.13 20.06 36.96
CA SER A 176 -35.95 19.56 38.07
C SER A 176 -35.53 20.20 39.41
N PHE A 177 -36.49 20.31 40.34
CA PHE A 177 -36.21 20.69 41.72
C PHE A 177 -35.30 19.68 42.43
N GLU A 178 -35.40 18.40 42.07
CA GLU A 178 -34.55 17.32 42.58
C GLU A 178 -33.09 17.55 42.21
N ARG A 179 -32.81 17.80 40.91
CA ARG A 179 -31.46 18.13 40.44
C ARG A 179 -30.93 19.39 41.12
N LYS A 180 -31.74 20.44 41.33
CA LYS A 180 -31.28 21.66 42.02
C LYS A 180 -30.97 21.44 43.50
N ALA A 181 -31.69 20.53 44.18
CA ALA A 181 -31.37 20.12 45.55
C ALA A 181 -30.06 19.31 45.62
N LYS A 182 -29.86 18.38 44.67
CA LYS A 182 -28.61 17.63 44.50
C LYS A 182 -27.42 18.53 44.19
N GLU A 183 -27.62 19.53 43.32
CA GLU A 183 -26.62 20.55 42.96
C GLU A 183 -26.15 21.36 44.18
N ILE A 184 -27.07 21.75 45.08
CA ILE A 184 -26.75 22.39 46.36
C ILE A 184 -25.94 21.44 47.26
N LEU A 185 -26.41 20.21 47.47
CA LEU A 185 -25.76 19.23 48.35
C LEU A 185 -24.34 18.89 47.89
N LEU A 186 -24.16 18.66 46.59
CA LEU A 186 -22.88 18.27 46.01
C LEU A 186 -21.91 19.46 45.94
N ALA A 187 -22.37 20.69 45.69
CA ALA A 187 -21.52 21.88 45.75
C ALA A 187 -20.98 22.11 47.17
N MET A 188 -21.83 22.00 48.20
CA MET A 188 -21.39 22.07 49.60
C MET A 188 -20.44 20.93 49.99
N ARG A 189 -20.58 19.74 49.39
CA ARG A 189 -19.64 18.62 49.60
C ARG A 189 -18.29 18.85 48.89
N LEU A 190 -18.31 19.44 47.70
CA LEU A 190 -17.10 19.76 46.94
C LEU A 190 -16.21 20.74 47.71
N GLU A 191 -16.78 21.80 48.26
CA GLU A 191 -16.03 22.83 49.00
C GLU A 191 -15.57 22.36 50.39
N ASN A 192 -16.10 21.23 50.88
CA ASN A 192 -15.57 20.53 52.06
C ASN A 192 -14.42 19.56 51.70
N PHE A 193 -14.15 19.34 50.41
CA PHE A 193 -13.13 18.39 49.93
C PHE A 193 -12.01 19.04 49.12
N PHE A 194 -12.23 20.17 48.44
CA PHE A 194 -11.27 20.82 47.54
C PHE A 194 -11.11 22.29 47.88
N GLU A 195 -9.92 22.83 47.64
CA GLU A 195 -9.61 24.25 47.83
C GLU A 195 -10.26 25.12 46.74
N LYS A 196 -10.38 26.43 47.00
CA LYS A 196 -11.01 27.37 46.06
C LYS A 196 -10.35 27.40 44.68
N ASP A 197 -9.02 27.33 44.66
CA ASP A 197 -8.25 27.38 43.41
C ASP A 197 -8.38 26.07 42.63
N GLU A 198 -8.52 24.91 43.30
CA GLU A 198 -8.85 23.61 42.67
C GLU A 198 -10.23 23.69 41.98
N ILE A 199 -11.24 24.21 42.67
CA ILE A 199 -12.61 24.35 42.16
C ILE A 199 -12.68 25.34 40.99
N LEU A 200 -11.92 26.44 41.06
CA LEU A 200 -11.84 27.43 40.00
C LEU A 200 -11.12 26.87 38.77
N ALA A 201 -9.99 26.18 38.95
CA ALA A 201 -9.27 25.50 37.87
C ALA A 201 -10.17 24.47 37.15
N ALA A 202 -10.92 23.68 37.92
CA ALA A 202 -11.87 22.71 37.38
C ALA A 202 -13.01 23.40 36.60
N TYR A 203 -13.63 24.46 37.14
CA TYR A 203 -14.66 25.22 36.41
C TYR A 203 -14.12 25.78 35.08
N LEU A 204 -12.94 26.40 35.11
CA LEU A 204 -12.31 27.04 33.96
C LEU A 204 -11.98 26.05 32.83
N ASN A 205 -11.62 24.81 33.17
CA ASN A 205 -11.40 23.74 32.19
C ASN A 205 -12.71 23.05 31.73
N VAL A 206 -13.73 22.98 32.58
CA VAL A 206 -15.01 22.32 32.25
C VAL A 206 -15.91 23.15 31.33
N VAL A 207 -16.04 24.46 31.58
CA VAL A 207 -17.21 25.23 31.16
C VAL A 207 -17.31 25.40 29.62
N PRO A 208 -18.51 25.25 29.01
CA PRO A 208 -18.69 25.37 27.56
C PRO A 208 -18.73 26.82 27.07
N PHE A 209 -18.00 27.11 25.98
CA PHE A 209 -17.88 28.45 25.38
C PHE A 209 -18.61 28.61 24.04
N GLY A 210 -19.18 27.51 23.51
CA GLY A 210 -20.01 27.54 22.32
C GLY A 210 -19.27 26.94 21.14
N ARG A 211 -18.72 27.79 20.25
CA ARG A 211 -17.99 27.35 19.04
C ARG A 211 -16.69 28.13 18.79
N ASN A 212 -15.77 27.46 18.10
CA ASN A 212 -14.57 28.04 17.49
C ASN A 212 -14.83 28.56 16.07
N ALA A 213 -13.81 29.14 15.42
CA ALA A 213 -13.88 29.60 14.03
C ALA A 213 -14.25 28.49 13.01
N ASN A 214 -13.77 27.26 13.25
CA ASN A 214 -14.12 26.08 12.46
C ASN A 214 -15.56 25.58 12.70
N GLY A 215 -16.32 26.22 13.60
CA GLY A 215 -17.72 25.90 13.90
C GLY A 215 -17.94 24.60 14.68
N ARG A 216 -16.87 24.01 15.24
CA ARG A 216 -16.89 22.88 16.18
C ARG A 216 -17.25 23.38 17.59
N ASN A 217 -17.74 22.49 18.47
CA ASN A 217 -18.10 22.87 19.83
C ASN A 217 -16.86 22.94 20.72
N ILE A 218 -16.80 23.93 21.63
CA ILE A 218 -15.63 24.13 22.52
C ILE A 218 -15.99 24.30 23.99
N ALA A 219 -15.15 23.76 24.87
CA ALA A 219 -15.19 23.90 26.32
C ALA A 219 -13.77 24.03 26.91
N GLY A 220 -13.67 24.66 28.07
CA GLY A 220 -12.38 25.00 28.68
C GLY A 220 -11.80 26.31 28.12
N ILE A 221 -11.20 27.12 28.99
CA ILE A 221 -10.76 28.47 28.64
C ILE A 221 -9.59 28.50 27.65
N GLN A 222 -8.75 27.47 27.59
CA GLN A 222 -7.65 27.39 26.62
C GLN A 222 -8.17 27.17 25.19
N ALA A 223 -9.07 26.20 25.01
CA ALA A 223 -9.76 26.00 23.73
C ALA A 223 -10.65 27.20 23.34
N ALA A 224 -11.14 27.99 24.32
CA ALA A 224 -11.86 29.24 24.07
C ALA A 224 -10.94 30.39 23.63
N ALA A 225 -9.78 30.55 24.25
CA ALA A 225 -8.80 31.57 23.89
C ALA A 225 -8.28 31.33 22.46
N GLN A 226 -7.79 30.12 22.20
CA GLN A 226 -7.26 29.72 20.91
C GLN A 226 -8.36 29.69 19.83
N GLY A 227 -9.50 29.04 20.11
CA GLY A 227 -10.58 28.86 19.14
C GLY A 227 -11.40 30.11 18.80
N ILE A 228 -11.28 31.21 19.57
CA ILE A 228 -11.99 32.47 19.32
C ILE A 228 -11.06 33.60 18.90
N PHE A 229 -9.89 33.71 19.51
CA PHE A 229 -8.97 34.84 19.33
C PHE A 229 -7.56 34.44 18.84
N GLY A 230 -7.25 33.15 18.70
CA GLY A 230 -5.94 32.69 18.23
C GLY A 230 -4.78 32.97 19.20
N VAL A 231 -5.08 33.12 20.49
CA VAL A 231 -4.11 33.38 21.56
C VAL A 231 -4.27 32.35 22.69
N ASP A 232 -3.22 32.14 23.48
CA ASP A 232 -3.30 31.32 24.69
C ASP A 232 -4.02 32.05 25.83
N ALA A 233 -4.57 31.29 26.79
CA ALA A 233 -5.38 31.86 27.86
C ALA A 233 -4.58 32.71 28.87
N SER A 234 -3.24 32.57 28.90
CA SER A 234 -2.30 33.47 29.59
C SER A 234 -2.35 34.90 29.05
N ASP A 235 -2.54 35.04 27.74
CA ASP A 235 -2.27 36.27 26.98
C ASP A 235 -3.54 37.10 26.73
N LEU A 236 -4.69 36.64 27.24
CA LEU A 236 -5.99 37.29 27.08
C LEU A 236 -6.02 38.69 27.69
N SER A 237 -6.18 39.70 26.84
CA SER A 237 -6.39 41.08 27.26
C SER A 237 -7.77 41.29 27.89
N ILE A 238 -7.93 42.35 28.69
CA ILE A 238 -9.18 42.74 29.38
C ILE A 238 -10.45 42.60 28.51
N PRO A 239 -10.55 43.13 27.27
CA PRO A 239 -11.74 42.96 26.45
C PRO A 239 -11.98 41.52 25.98
N GLN A 240 -10.93 40.77 25.62
CA GLN A 240 -11.04 39.36 25.22
C GLN A 240 -11.47 38.48 26.40
N ALA A 241 -10.86 38.69 27.57
CA ALA A 241 -11.22 38.05 28.84
C ALA A 241 -12.68 38.33 29.23
N ALA A 242 -13.11 39.59 29.17
CA ALA A 242 -14.48 39.97 29.46
C ALA A 242 -15.50 39.44 28.42
N TYR A 243 -15.07 39.20 27.18
CA TYR A 243 -15.89 38.55 26.16
C TYR A 243 -16.07 37.06 26.47
N ILE A 244 -14.98 36.33 26.73
CA ILE A 244 -14.98 34.89 27.07
C ILE A 244 -15.79 34.62 28.34
N ALA A 245 -15.55 35.34 29.43
CA ALA A 245 -16.33 35.22 30.68
C ALA A 245 -17.82 35.59 30.49
N GLY A 246 -18.16 36.30 29.41
CA GLY A 246 -19.54 36.54 29.00
C GLY A 246 -20.26 35.31 28.47
N LEU A 247 -19.57 34.40 27.77
CA LEU A 247 -20.18 33.35 26.94
C LEU A 247 -20.98 32.27 27.72
N PRO A 248 -20.53 31.74 28.89
CA PRO A 248 -21.18 30.60 29.55
C PRO A 248 -22.66 30.77 29.92
N GLN A 249 -23.16 32.00 30.05
CA GLN A 249 -24.60 32.25 30.24
C GLN A 249 -25.45 31.81 29.04
N SER A 250 -24.91 31.86 27.82
CA SER A 250 -25.57 31.37 26.60
C SER A 250 -24.54 31.01 25.52
N PRO A 251 -23.84 29.86 25.64
CA PRO A 251 -22.65 29.58 24.83
C PRO A 251 -22.91 29.66 23.31
N PHE A 252 -23.96 29.00 22.83
CA PHE A 252 -24.35 29.02 21.42
C PHE A 252 -25.02 30.33 20.98
N GLY A 253 -25.63 31.09 21.92
CA GLY A 253 -26.19 32.41 21.66
C GLY A 253 -25.09 33.44 21.44
N TYR A 254 -24.09 33.45 22.32
CA TYR A 254 -23.05 34.48 22.42
C TYR A 254 -21.76 34.19 21.63
N THR A 255 -21.39 32.92 21.38
CA THR A 255 -20.24 32.60 20.50
C THR A 255 -20.32 33.37 19.18
N PRO A 256 -19.22 33.94 18.66
CA PRO A 256 -19.28 34.75 17.46
C PRO A 256 -19.49 33.95 16.17
N PHE A 257 -19.32 32.62 16.18
CA PHE A 257 -19.31 31.82 14.95
C PHE A 257 -20.61 31.06 14.68
N LEU A 258 -20.83 30.74 13.40
CA LEU A 258 -21.90 29.86 12.92
C LEU A 258 -21.50 28.38 13.04
N SER A 259 -22.45 27.47 12.77
CA SER A 259 -22.14 26.03 12.68
C SER A 259 -21.51 25.68 11.32
N GLN A 260 -20.69 24.63 11.30
CA GLN A 260 -20.09 24.04 10.09
C GLN A 260 -19.16 25.01 9.34
N GLY A 261 -18.22 25.67 10.03
CA GLY A 261 -17.23 26.57 9.44
C GLY A 261 -17.77 27.80 8.68
N ARG A 262 -19.07 28.10 8.76
CA ARG A 262 -19.74 29.16 7.96
C ARG A 262 -19.41 30.61 8.38
N GLY A 263 -18.27 30.83 9.02
CA GLY A 263 -17.78 32.15 9.43
C GLY A 263 -18.52 32.79 10.60
N VAL A 264 -18.31 34.10 10.74
CA VAL A 264 -18.77 34.95 11.86
C VAL A 264 -20.25 35.34 11.67
N LYS A 265 -21.02 35.32 12.75
CA LYS A 265 -22.41 35.83 12.81
C LYS A 265 -22.47 37.31 12.42
N GLU A 266 -23.42 37.68 11.58
CA GLU A 266 -23.67 39.08 11.17
C GLU A 266 -23.94 40.00 12.36
N ASN A 267 -24.67 39.52 13.37
CA ASN A 267 -25.03 40.27 14.58
C ASN A 267 -24.31 39.71 15.82
N LEU A 268 -23.40 40.50 16.40
CA LEU A 268 -22.69 40.19 17.64
C LEU A 268 -23.19 40.98 18.85
N GLU A 269 -24.19 41.87 18.70
CA GLU A 269 -24.66 42.71 19.81
C GLU A 269 -25.12 41.92 21.05
N PRO A 270 -25.72 40.71 20.98
CA PRO A 270 -26.02 39.93 22.18
C PRO A 270 -24.78 39.62 23.03
N SER A 271 -23.65 39.26 22.42
CA SER A 271 -22.40 38.99 23.14
C SER A 271 -21.61 40.25 23.48
N LEU A 272 -21.66 41.29 22.65
CA LEU A 272 -21.07 42.59 22.98
C LEU A 272 -21.78 43.25 24.19
N ASN A 273 -23.10 43.16 24.30
CA ASN A 273 -23.83 43.66 25.48
C ASN A 273 -23.54 42.83 26.74
N ARG A 274 -23.33 41.51 26.59
CA ARG A 274 -22.85 40.66 27.68
C ARG A 274 -21.43 41.04 28.11
N MET A 275 -20.48 41.23 27.18
CA MET A 275 -19.13 41.73 27.46
C MET A 275 -19.14 43.10 28.16
N ARG A 276 -19.96 44.06 27.69
CA ARG A 276 -20.16 45.36 28.36
C ARG A 276 -20.65 45.19 29.81
N THR A 277 -21.48 44.18 30.08
CA THR A 277 -21.94 43.83 31.43
C THR A 277 -20.80 43.28 32.29
N VAL A 278 -19.94 42.40 31.74
CA VAL A 278 -18.75 41.87 32.43
C VAL A 278 -17.77 42.99 32.78
N LEU A 279 -17.39 43.82 31.80
CA LEU A 279 -16.51 44.98 32.01
C LEU A 279 -17.03 45.93 33.09
N THR A 280 -18.36 46.17 33.11
CA THR A 280 -18.99 47.02 34.14
C THR A 280 -18.80 46.42 35.53
N ARG A 281 -19.03 45.11 35.70
CA ARG A 281 -18.83 44.41 36.98
C ARG A 281 -17.36 44.38 37.41
N MET A 282 -16.43 44.16 36.49
CA MET A 282 -14.99 44.20 36.78
C MET A 282 -14.57 45.57 37.33
N ARG A 283 -15.04 46.65 36.70
CA ARG A 283 -14.79 48.03 37.16
C ARG A 283 -15.46 48.32 38.50
N ASP A 284 -16.73 47.95 38.66
CA ASP A 284 -17.50 48.21 39.89
C ASP A 284 -16.95 47.44 41.11
N LYS A 285 -16.17 46.38 40.89
CA LYS A 285 -15.39 45.63 41.90
C LYS A 285 -13.94 46.12 42.06
N GLY A 286 -13.47 47.02 41.19
CA GLY A 286 -12.11 47.58 41.24
C GLY A 286 -11.02 46.72 40.59
N TYR A 287 -11.37 45.66 39.85
CA TYR A 287 -10.41 44.82 39.13
C TYR A 287 -9.83 45.50 37.88
N ILE A 288 -10.48 46.54 37.36
CA ILE A 288 -9.99 47.40 36.28
C ILE A 288 -10.31 48.86 36.59
N THR A 289 -9.45 49.78 36.16
CA THR A 289 -9.70 51.23 36.28
C THR A 289 -10.71 51.73 35.26
N GLU A 290 -11.30 52.90 35.50
CA GLU A 290 -12.18 53.58 34.53
C GLU A 290 -11.49 53.79 33.17
N ARG A 291 -10.16 54.00 33.14
CA ARG A 291 -9.38 54.16 31.91
C ARG A 291 -9.26 52.86 31.11
N GLU A 292 -9.12 51.73 31.78
CA GLU A 292 -9.07 50.41 31.14
C GLU A 292 -10.45 49.97 30.68
N PHE A 293 -11.50 50.28 31.46
CA PHE A 293 -12.89 50.14 31.06
C PHE A 293 -13.20 50.94 29.78
N ASP A 294 -12.85 52.23 29.75
CA ASP A 294 -12.99 53.10 28.58
C ASP A 294 -12.16 52.66 27.37
N ALA A 295 -11.08 51.91 27.56
CA ALA A 295 -10.28 51.35 26.49
C ALA A 295 -10.89 50.04 25.96
N ALA A 296 -11.28 49.13 26.85
CA ALA A 296 -11.91 47.85 26.52
C ALA A 296 -13.26 48.03 25.81
N LEU A 297 -14.04 49.06 26.16
CA LEU A 297 -15.28 49.43 25.45
C LEU A 297 -15.05 49.87 23.98
N LYS A 298 -13.83 50.22 23.60
CA LYS A 298 -13.45 50.66 22.24
C LYS A 298 -12.75 49.56 21.43
N TYR A 299 -12.56 48.37 22.01
CA TYR A 299 -11.92 47.24 21.34
C TYR A 299 -12.87 46.59 20.33
N ASP A 300 -12.44 46.48 19.07
CA ASP A 300 -13.22 45.79 18.04
C ASP A 300 -13.01 44.27 18.14
N ILE A 301 -13.92 43.61 18.85
CA ILE A 301 -13.94 42.15 18.97
C ILE A 301 -13.98 41.47 17.60
N ARG A 302 -14.73 41.99 16.60
CA ARG A 302 -14.85 41.33 15.29
C ARG A 302 -13.55 41.38 14.51
N ALA A 303 -12.84 42.52 14.56
CA ALA A 303 -11.56 42.68 13.86
C ALA A 303 -10.39 41.88 14.48
N ASN A 304 -10.61 41.21 15.61
CA ASN A 304 -9.62 40.41 16.33
C ASN A 304 -10.04 38.94 16.52
N LEU A 305 -11.14 38.49 15.89
CA LEU A 305 -11.48 37.06 15.87
C LEU A 305 -10.46 36.29 15.02
N THR A 306 -10.15 35.05 15.42
CA THR A 306 -9.34 34.17 14.58
C THR A 306 -10.10 33.69 13.35
N ASP A 307 -9.38 33.54 12.24
CA ASP A 307 -9.90 32.91 11.02
C ASP A 307 -10.00 31.37 11.18
N PRO A 308 -10.83 30.68 10.38
CA PRO A 308 -10.88 29.23 10.33
C PRO A 308 -9.56 28.64 9.83
N THR A 309 -8.88 27.85 10.67
CA THR A 309 -7.65 27.15 10.31
C THR A 309 -7.94 25.85 9.55
N PRO A 310 -7.05 25.42 8.63
CA PRO A 310 -7.05 24.04 8.14
C PRO A 310 -7.08 23.06 9.30
N THR A 311 -7.87 22.00 9.14
CA THR A 311 -7.95 20.91 10.14
C THR A 311 -6.98 19.80 9.78
N THR A 312 -6.56 19.02 10.78
CA THR A 312 -5.77 17.79 10.62
C THR A 312 -6.30 16.87 9.51
N LEU A 313 -7.64 16.76 9.40
CA LEU A 313 -8.34 15.93 8.41
C LEU A 313 -8.26 16.50 6.99
N SER A 314 -8.11 17.82 6.83
CA SER A 314 -7.97 18.46 5.51
C SER A 314 -6.52 18.54 5.04
N GLU A 315 -5.54 18.49 5.95
CA GLU A 315 -4.11 18.51 5.61
C GLU A 315 -3.54 17.10 5.43
N TYR A 316 -3.85 16.18 6.35
CA TYR A 316 -3.32 14.80 6.37
C TYR A 316 -4.43 13.73 6.32
N PRO A 317 -5.40 13.80 5.39
CA PRO A 317 -6.62 12.98 5.43
C PRO A 317 -6.38 11.47 5.53
N PHE A 318 -5.56 10.90 4.62
CA PHE A 318 -5.24 9.47 4.59
C PHE A 318 -4.54 9.02 5.88
N LEU A 319 -3.54 9.79 6.34
CA LEU A 319 -2.75 9.49 7.53
C LEU A 319 -3.58 9.57 8.82
N LEU A 320 -4.40 10.62 8.98
CA LEU A 320 -5.28 10.76 10.13
C LEU A 320 -6.29 9.61 10.23
N GLN A 321 -6.92 9.23 9.12
CA GLN A 321 -7.87 8.12 9.08
C GLN A 321 -7.20 6.77 9.35
N GLU A 322 -5.99 6.56 8.83
CA GLU A 322 -5.23 5.32 9.05
C GLU A 322 -4.69 5.21 10.48
N VAL A 323 -4.31 6.33 11.11
CA VAL A 323 -3.96 6.40 12.53
C VAL A 323 -5.17 6.17 13.42
N GLU A 324 -6.32 6.81 13.18
CA GLU A 324 -7.56 6.52 13.93
C GLU A 324 -7.93 5.04 13.80
N ARG A 325 -7.85 4.48 12.59
CA ARG A 325 -8.13 3.06 12.32
C ARG A 325 -7.21 2.15 13.14
N ARG A 326 -5.88 2.34 13.09
CA ARG A 326 -4.93 1.48 13.82
C ARG A 326 -5.04 1.65 15.34
N ALA A 327 -5.26 2.86 15.84
CA ALA A 327 -5.51 3.09 17.26
C ALA A 327 -6.79 2.39 17.74
N ILE A 328 -7.89 2.45 16.97
CA ILE A 328 -9.13 1.73 17.26
C ILE A 328 -8.90 0.21 17.31
N GLU A 329 -8.14 -0.37 16.39
CA GLU A 329 -7.79 -1.81 16.45
C GLU A 329 -7.00 -2.14 17.72
N ILE A 330 -5.96 -1.36 18.07
CA ILE A 330 -5.14 -1.55 19.27
C ILE A 330 -6.00 -1.51 20.54
N PHE A 331 -6.79 -0.46 20.73
CA PHE A 331 -7.70 -0.32 21.86
C PHE A 331 -8.77 -1.42 21.88
N SER A 332 -9.33 -1.80 20.73
CA SER A 332 -10.31 -2.88 20.62
C SER A 332 -9.71 -4.23 21.04
N MET A 333 -8.46 -4.52 20.68
CA MET A 333 -7.76 -5.75 21.09
C MET A 333 -7.50 -5.74 22.60
N GLN A 334 -6.97 -4.65 23.16
CA GLN A 334 -6.73 -4.52 24.61
C GLN A 334 -8.03 -4.62 25.44
N MET A 335 -9.15 -4.10 24.94
CA MET A 335 -10.46 -4.26 25.58
C MET A 335 -10.95 -5.72 25.53
N MET A 336 -10.80 -6.41 24.40
CA MET A 336 -11.18 -7.82 24.26
C MET A 336 -10.33 -8.73 25.15
N GLU A 337 -9.01 -8.54 25.18
CA GLU A 337 -8.09 -9.29 26.06
C GLU A 337 -8.47 -9.13 27.54
N LYS A 338 -8.68 -7.89 27.98
CA LYS A 338 -9.09 -7.55 29.36
C LYS A 338 -10.43 -8.17 29.75
N ASP A 339 -11.38 -8.23 28.83
CA ASP A 339 -12.71 -8.82 29.05
C ASP A 339 -12.72 -10.35 28.80
N GLY A 340 -11.58 -10.96 28.43
CA GLY A 340 -11.44 -12.40 28.20
C GLY A 340 -12.07 -12.92 26.91
N VAL A 341 -12.22 -12.05 25.90
CA VAL A 341 -12.87 -12.35 24.62
C VAL A 341 -11.86 -12.85 23.58
N ILE A 342 -12.04 -14.10 23.14
CA ILE A 342 -11.38 -14.69 21.97
C ILE A 342 -12.40 -14.71 20.83
N LEU A 343 -12.08 -14.12 19.67
CA LEU A 343 -13.03 -14.04 18.54
C LEU A 343 -13.08 -15.35 17.75
N GLU A 344 -12.01 -16.13 17.79
CA GLU A 344 -11.82 -17.38 17.05
C GLU A 344 -12.81 -18.45 17.52
N ASP A 345 -13.06 -18.50 18.83
CA ASP A 345 -13.97 -19.42 19.53
C ASP A 345 -15.46 -19.18 19.21
N ILE A 346 -15.81 -18.02 18.64
CA ILE A 346 -17.19 -17.65 18.32
C ILE A 346 -17.57 -18.25 16.96
N GLU A 347 -18.13 -19.46 16.94
CA GLU A 347 -18.52 -20.19 15.72
C GLU A 347 -19.42 -19.34 14.79
N GLU A 348 -20.40 -18.63 15.36
CA GLU A 348 -21.35 -17.82 14.59
C GLU A 348 -20.73 -16.52 14.05
N ARG A 349 -20.59 -16.46 12.73
CA ARG A 349 -19.94 -15.34 12.02
C ARG A 349 -20.62 -13.99 12.31
N GLU A 350 -21.94 -13.96 12.42
CA GLU A 350 -22.69 -12.72 12.67
C GLU A 350 -22.45 -12.19 14.09
N GLU A 351 -22.42 -13.08 15.09
CA GLU A 351 -22.09 -12.72 16.47
C GLU A 351 -20.64 -12.24 16.59
N ARG A 352 -19.69 -12.95 15.95
CA ARG A 352 -18.27 -12.56 15.90
C ARG A 352 -18.08 -11.15 15.33
N ILE A 353 -18.77 -10.82 14.23
CA ILE A 353 -18.73 -9.48 13.61
C ILE A 353 -19.39 -8.44 14.53
N ALA A 354 -20.54 -8.74 15.13
CA ALA A 354 -21.26 -7.82 16.02
C ALA A 354 -20.45 -7.49 17.28
N LEU A 355 -19.81 -8.49 17.90
CA LEU A 355 -18.99 -8.30 19.10
C LEU A 355 -17.71 -7.51 18.79
N ALA A 356 -17.02 -7.84 17.69
CA ALA A 356 -15.84 -7.10 17.27
C ALA A 356 -16.19 -5.66 16.79
N GLY A 357 -17.41 -5.42 16.32
CA GLY A 357 -17.94 -4.07 16.05
C GLY A 357 -18.24 -3.28 17.34
N LYS A 358 -18.83 -3.92 18.35
CA LYS A 358 -19.08 -3.34 19.67
C LYS A 358 -17.79 -2.82 20.31
N TYR A 359 -16.72 -3.62 20.33
CA TYR A 359 -15.44 -3.19 20.91
C TYR A 359 -14.77 -2.06 20.11
N ARG A 360 -14.80 -2.08 18.77
CA ARG A 360 -14.30 -0.96 17.95
C ARG A 360 -15.03 0.35 18.21
N GLU A 361 -16.35 0.31 18.43
CA GLU A 361 -17.13 1.52 18.75
C GLU A 361 -17.00 1.95 20.23
N GLN A 362 -16.60 1.06 21.14
CA GLN A 362 -16.12 1.47 22.47
C GLN A 362 -14.76 2.18 22.34
N ALA A 363 -13.78 1.53 21.70
CA ALA A 363 -12.46 2.08 21.41
C ALA A 363 -12.52 3.46 20.72
N ARG A 364 -13.40 3.65 19.72
CA ARG A 364 -13.59 4.95 19.05
C ARG A 364 -14.04 6.06 20.01
N ARG A 365 -14.96 5.77 20.94
CA ARG A 365 -15.47 6.77 21.89
C ARG A 365 -14.39 7.15 22.90
N ASP A 366 -13.72 6.17 23.48
CA ASP A 366 -12.64 6.38 24.45
C ASP A 366 -11.48 7.16 23.80
N LEU A 367 -11.07 6.75 22.59
CA LEU A 367 -10.03 7.41 21.78
C LEU A 367 -10.36 8.89 21.48
N ARG A 368 -11.63 9.25 21.30
CA ARG A 368 -12.05 10.63 20.98
C ARG A 368 -12.43 11.46 22.22
N ARG A 369 -12.24 10.93 23.43
CA ARG A 369 -12.64 11.58 24.69
C ARG A 369 -11.57 11.59 25.78
N ASN A 370 -10.61 10.67 25.79
CA ASN A 370 -9.73 10.48 26.96
C ASN A 370 -8.36 11.21 26.87
N GLY A 371 -8.14 12.09 25.89
CA GLY A 371 -6.89 12.84 25.75
C GLY A 371 -5.64 11.96 25.63
N TYR A 372 -5.58 11.10 24.61
CA TYR A 372 -4.37 10.32 24.34
C TYR A 372 -3.35 11.13 23.52
N GLN A 373 -2.08 10.77 23.64
CA GLN A 373 -1.02 11.19 22.72
C GLN A 373 -0.57 9.97 21.92
N ILE A 374 -0.82 9.99 20.61
CA ILE A 374 -0.47 8.89 19.70
C ILE A 374 0.76 9.29 18.90
N TYR A 375 1.80 8.48 18.96
CA TYR A 375 3.04 8.73 18.24
C TYR A 375 3.21 7.69 17.13
N THR A 376 3.57 8.17 15.95
CA THR A 376 3.69 7.33 14.75
C THR A 376 5.14 7.18 14.30
N THR A 377 5.40 6.17 13.48
CA THR A 377 6.68 5.95 12.80
C THR A 377 6.88 6.84 11.57
N VAL A 378 5.85 7.61 11.18
CA VAL A 378 5.83 8.31 9.88
C VAL A 378 6.76 9.52 9.94
N ASN A 379 7.77 9.55 9.09
CA ASN A 379 8.61 10.72 8.89
C ASN A 379 7.80 11.77 8.12
N LYS A 380 7.55 12.91 8.77
CA LYS A 380 6.72 14.00 8.22
C LYS A 380 7.21 14.46 6.85
N ASP A 381 8.50 14.77 6.72
CA ASP A 381 8.99 15.46 5.54
C ASP A 381 9.13 14.50 4.34
N ILE A 382 9.41 13.21 4.59
CA ILE A 382 9.29 12.15 3.56
C ILE A 382 7.83 11.91 3.16
N TYR A 383 6.88 11.96 4.12
CA TYR A 383 5.45 11.88 3.82
C TYR A 383 4.99 13.07 2.95
N ASP A 384 5.34 14.29 3.30
CA ASP A 384 4.99 15.49 2.53
C ASP A 384 5.64 15.48 1.14
N ALA A 385 6.89 15.03 1.03
CA ALA A 385 7.59 14.87 -0.26
C ALA A 385 6.88 13.84 -1.17
N HIS A 386 6.50 12.67 -0.64
CA HIS A 386 5.71 11.68 -1.37
C HIS A 386 4.33 12.22 -1.79
N GLN A 387 3.60 12.85 -0.86
CA GLN A 387 2.28 13.42 -1.14
C GLN A 387 2.35 14.60 -2.11
N GLN A 388 3.47 15.32 -2.19
CA GLN A 388 3.71 16.34 -3.21
C GLN A 388 4.07 15.73 -4.57
N ALA A 389 4.88 14.67 -4.60
CA ALA A 389 5.31 14.00 -5.83
C ALA A 389 4.13 13.43 -6.64
N ILE A 390 3.15 12.79 -5.97
CA ILE A 390 1.99 12.19 -6.65
C ILE A 390 0.96 13.18 -7.21
N LYS A 391 1.16 14.49 -7.02
CA LYS A 391 0.34 15.54 -7.63
C LYS A 391 0.67 15.76 -9.11
N ASP A 392 1.83 15.30 -9.59
CA ASP A 392 2.14 15.32 -11.02
C ASP A 392 1.26 14.30 -11.79
N SER A 393 0.29 14.81 -12.53
CA SER A 393 -0.56 13.99 -13.39
C SER A 393 0.19 13.34 -14.57
N SER A 394 1.40 13.78 -14.91
CA SER A 394 2.29 13.15 -15.92
C SER A 394 2.86 11.80 -15.49
N LEU A 395 2.70 11.43 -14.20
CA LEU A 395 3.09 10.12 -13.69
C LEU A 395 2.09 9.02 -14.04
N PHE A 396 0.83 9.35 -14.34
CA PHE A 396 -0.28 8.40 -14.39
C PHE A 396 -0.85 8.19 -15.80
N GLY A 397 -1.58 7.09 -15.99
CA GLY A 397 -2.43 6.88 -17.15
C GLY A 397 -3.64 7.84 -17.20
N GLY A 398 -4.28 7.89 -18.36
CA GLY A 398 -5.56 8.57 -18.52
C GLY A 398 -6.71 7.84 -17.81
N VAL A 399 -7.89 8.47 -17.77
CA VAL A 399 -9.11 7.86 -17.21
C VAL A 399 -9.52 6.57 -17.93
N ASN A 400 -10.24 5.66 -17.28
CA ASN A 400 -10.75 4.41 -17.89
C ASN A 400 -11.97 4.65 -18.83
N ASP A 401 -12.79 3.63 -19.08
CA ASP A 401 -14.06 3.70 -19.83
C ASP A 401 -15.22 4.31 -19.03
N LEU A 402 -15.12 4.33 -17.71
CA LEU A 402 -16.12 4.88 -16.78
C LEU A 402 -15.82 6.35 -16.41
N GLY A 403 -14.64 6.86 -16.79
CA GLY A 403 -14.16 8.21 -16.44
C GLY A 403 -13.37 8.27 -15.13
N GLU A 404 -13.11 7.13 -14.47
CA GLU A 404 -12.30 7.05 -13.26
C GLU A 404 -10.82 7.29 -13.61
N PRO A 405 -10.07 8.11 -12.83
CA PRO A 405 -8.63 8.24 -12.99
C PRO A 405 -7.90 6.99 -12.52
N GLU A 406 -6.70 6.77 -13.04
CA GLU A 406 -5.77 5.77 -12.52
C GLU A 406 -5.27 6.17 -11.14
N GLU A 407 -5.35 5.28 -10.16
CA GLU A 407 -4.96 5.50 -8.76
C GLU A 407 -3.62 4.86 -8.40
N VAL A 408 -3.11 5.21 -7.22
CA VAL A 408 -1.81 4.79 -6.69
C VAL A 408 -1.89 4.38 -5.23
N GLY A 409 -1.10 3.38 -4.86
CA GLY A 409 -0.86 2.99 -3.47
C GLY A 409 0.64 2.76 -3.29
N ALA A 410 1.24 3.35 -2.25
CA ALA A 410 2.66 3.16 -1.96
C ALA A 410 2.92 3.00 -0.46
N ILE A 411 3.94 2.23 -0.10
CA ILE A 411 4.43 2.01 1.28
C ILE A 411 5.95 2.03 1.26
N LEU A 412 6.56 2.81 2.16
CA LEU A 412 8.00 2.81 2.46
C LEU A 412 8.22 2.29 3.89
N LEU A 413 8.91 1.16 4.02
CA LEU A 413 9.29 0.53 5.30
C LEU A 413 10.77 0.74 5.58
N ASP A 414 11.13 0.95 6.85
CA ASP A 414 12.45 0.57 7.35
C ASP A 414 12.51 -0.95 7.51
N ASN A 415 13.58 -1.56 7.01
CA ASN A 415 13.74 -3.01 7.04
C ASN A 415 14.01 -3.53 8.46
N LYS A 416 14.85 -2.84 9.22
CA LYS A 416 15.40 -3.32 10.50
C LYS A 416 14.36 -3.35 11.62
N SER A 417 13.32 -2.55 11.52
CA SER A 417 12.21 -2.43 12.48
C SER A 417 10.83 -2.81 11.91
N GLY A 418 10.64 -2.74 10.58
CA GLY A 418 9.31 -2.82 9.98
C GLY A 418 8.50 -1.51 10.09
N ALA A 419 9.09 -0.43 10.60
CA ALA A 419 8.43 0.86 10.74
C ALA A 419 7.96 1.43 9.39
N ILE A 420 6.69 1.84 9.30
CA ILE A 420 6.14 2.55 8.14
C ILE A 420 6.62 4.00 8.21
N ILE A 421 7.68 4.30 7.45
CA ILE A 421 8.30 5.63 7.38
C ILE A 421 7.42 6.59 6.58
N SER A 422 6.75 6.10 5.53
CA SER A 422 5.84 6.90 4.70
C SER A 422 4.91 6.01 3.88
N PHE A 423 3.76 6.54 3.44
CA PHE A 423 2.84 5.86 2.55
C PHE A 423 2.06 6.85 1.68
N VAL A 424 1.55 6.40 0.54
CA VAL A 424 0.61 7.14 -0.32
C VAL A 424 -0.68 6.35 -0.42
N GLY A 425 -1.79 6.87 0.12
CA GLY A 425 -3.09 6.20 0.11
C GLY A 425 -3.94 6.38 -1.14
N GLY A 426 -3.57 7.32 -2.02
CA GLY A 426 -4.31 7.67 -3.23
C GLY A 426 -3.91 9.06 -3.72
N ARG A 427 -4.39 9.45 -4.91
CA ARG A 427 -4.03 10.73 -5.56
C ARG A 427 -4.81 11.92 -5.03
N ASP A 428 -6.09 11.73 -4.72
CA ASP A 428 -6.99 12.78 -4.22
C ASP A 428 -8.04 12.18 -3.28
N HIS A 429 -7.85 12.39 -1.98
CA HIS A 429 -8.76 11.91 -0.93
C HIS A 429 -10.18 12.48 -1.06
N SER A 430 -10.31 13.69 -1.61
CA SER A 430 -11.62 14.35 -1.77
C SER A 430 -12.44 13.74 -2.92
N ARG A 431 -11.78 13.06 -3.86
CA ARG A 431 -12.40 12.23 -4.89
C ARG A 431 -12.64 10.80 -4.39
N GLU A 432 -11.61 10.17 -3.83
CA GLU A 432 -11.64 8.79 -3.35
C GLU A 432 -10.86 8.66 -2.05
N SER A 433 -11.55 8.24 -0.99
CA SER A 433 -11.02 8.19 0.38
C SER A 433 -10.44 6.84 0.77
N THR A 434 -10.62 5.81 -0.06
CA THR A 434 -10.07 4.46 0.12
C THR A 434 -8.54 4.50 0.16
N ASN A 435 -7.94 4.06 1.27
CA ASN A 435 -6.49 3.98 1.40
C ASN A 435 -5.94 2.78 0.62
N HIS A 436 -5.50 3.02 -0.61
CA HIS A 436 -4.96 2.01 -1.52
C HIS A 436 -3.70 1.32 -1.01
N ALA A 437 -2.95 1.95 -0.09
CA ALA A 437 -1.77 1.35 0.50
C ALA A 437 -2.11 0.21 1.48
N THR A 438 -3.14 0.40 2.32
CA THR A 438 -3.40 -0.44 3.51
C THR A 438 -4.76 -1.16 3.49
N GLN A 439 -5.67 -0.82 2.57
CA GLN A 439 -7.06 -1.31 2.56
C GLN A 439 -7.49 -1.91 1.21
N ALA A 440 -6.90 -1.50 0.08
CA ALA A 440 -7.22 -2.08 -1.22
C ALA A 440 -6.48 -3.41 -1.45
N TYR A 441 -7.18 -4.53 -1.33
CA TYR A 441 -6.66 -5.84 -1.72
C TYR A 441 -6.69 -5.99 -3.25
N ARG A 442 -5.54 -6.31 -3.85
CA ARG A 442 -5.33 -6.40 -5.30
C ARG A 442 -4.44 -7.59 -5.67
N GLN A 443 -4.55 -8.13 -6.88
CA GLN A 443 -3.67 -9.23 -7.30
C GLN A 443 -2.25 -8.70 -7.57
N ASN A 444 -1.24 -9.28 -6.91
CA ASN A 444 0.14 -8.78 -6.95
C ASN A 444 0.96 -9.28 -8.16
N GLY A 445 0.37 -10.18 -8.95
CA GLY A 445 0.98 -10.72 -10.17
C GLY A 445 2.36 -11.33 -9.93
N SER A 446 3.29 -11.08 -10.85
CA SER A 446 4.67 -11.61 -10.77
C SER A 446 5.52 -11.15 -9.57
N THR A 447 5.02 -10.31 -8.64
CA THR A 447 5.71 -10.10 -7.35
C THR A 447 5.52 -11.26 -6.36
N MET A 448 4.58 -12.19 -6.60
CA MET A 448 4.45 -13.40 -5.78
C MET A 448 5.58 -14.42 -6.01
N LYS A 449 6.24 -14.39 -7.17
CA LYS A 449 7.19 -15.43 -7.61
C LYS A 449 8.38 -15.67 -6.67
N PRO A 450 9.07 -14.64 -6.12
CA PRO A 450 10.15 -14.86 -5.15
C PRO A 450 9.62 -15.50 -3.87
N LEU A 451 8.50 -15.00 -3.34
CA LEU A 451 7.91 -15.37 -2.07
C LEU A 451 7.37 -16.81 -2.05
N LEU A 452 6.76 -17.26 -3.16
CA LEU A 452 5.98 -18.50 -3.21
C LEU A 452 6.59 -19.61 -4.08
N ALA A 453 7.40 -19.26 -5.08
CA ALA A 453 7.97 -20.25 -6.01
C ALA A 453 9.48 -20.44 -5.79
N TYR A 454 10.27 -19.36 -5.87
CA TYR A 454 11.73 -19.50 -5.90
C TYR A 454 12.37 -19.62 -4.51
N ALA A 455 12.08 -18.74 -3.55
CA ALA A 455 12.69 -18.83 -2.22
C ALA A 455 12.27 -20.10 -1.44
N PRO A 456 10.99 -20.52 -1.43
CA PRO A 456 10.59 -21.78 -0.77
C PRO A 456 11.26 -23.02 -1.38
N ALA A 457 11.40 -23.05 -2.71
CA ALA A 457 12.10 -24.14 -3.38
C ALA A 457 13.62 -24.14 -3.13
N MET A 458 14.23 -22.96 -2.94
CA MET A 458 15.64 -22.85 -2.56
C MET A 458 15.89 -23.23 -1.09
N GLU A 459 15.00 -22.87 -0.16
CA GLU A 459 15.15 -23.23 1.25
C GLU A 459 15.08 -24.74 1.45
N LEU A 460 14.16 -25.41 0.75
CA LEU A 460 14.02 -26.86 0.75
C LEU A 460 15.07 -27.59 -0.10
N GLY A 461 15.92 -26.88 -0.84
CA GLY A 461 16.95 -27.47 -1.71
C GLY A 461 16.42 -28.15 -2.99
N LEU A 462 15.18 -27.85 -3.37
CA LEU A 462 14.48 -28.40 -4.54
C LEU A 462 14.94 -27.77 -5.86
N LEU A 463 15.52 -26.57 -5.78
CA LEU A 463 16.27 -25.88 -6.83
C LEU A 463 17.28 -24.93 -6.19
N GLN A 464 18.19 -24.38 -6.99
CA GLN A 464 19.14 -23.29 -6.66
C GLN A 464 19.21 -22.33 -7.87
N PRO A 465 19.84 -21.15 -7.80
CA PRO A 465 19.82 -20.17 -8.90
C PRO A 465 20.22 -20.72 -10.28
N GLY A 466 21.23 -21.60 -10.34
CA GLY A 466 21.67 -22.27 -11.56
C GLY A 466 20.82 -23.46 -12.04
N TYR A 467 19.84 -23.91 -11.26
CA TYR A 467 18.99 -25.07 -11.61
C TYR A 467 18.20 -24.80 -12.90
N ILE A 468 18.14 -25.79 -13.79
CA ILE A 468 17.52 -25.66 -15.11
C ILE A 468 16.00 -25.87 -15.03
N LEU A 469 15.24 -24.95 -15.63
CA LEU A 469 13.79 -25.01 -15.78
C LEU A 469 13.41 -24.90 -17.26
N ALA A 470 12.53 -25.80 -17.70
CA ALA A 470 11.97 -25.83 -19.05
C ALA A 470 10.81 -24.84 -19.21
N ASP A 471 11.00 -23.77 -19.96
CA ASP A 471 9.99 -22.78 -20.36
C ASP A 471 9.25 -23.23 -21.63
N THR A 472 8.63 -24.41 -21.59
CA THR A 472 7.81 -25.05 -22.65
C THR A 472 6.31 -24.82 -22.45
N THR A 473 5.48 -25.24 -23.41
CA THR A 473 4.01 -25.25 -23.27
C THR A 473 3.58 -26.00 -22.01
N MET A 474 2.65 -25.44 -21.23
CA MET A 474 2.18 -26.05 -19.98
C MET A 474 0.72 -25.70 -19.72
N TYR A 475 -0.03 -26.65 -19.15
CA TYR A 475 -1.45 -26.49 -18.78
C TYR A 475 -1.64 -26.61 -17.27
N TYR A 476 -2.71 -26.02 -16.74
CA TYR A 476 -3.06 -26.16 -15.31
C TYR A 476 -3.54 -27.57 -14.98
N LYS A 477 -3.06 -28.15 -13.88
CA LYS A 477 -3.40 -29.54 -13.46
C LYS A 477 -4.90 -29.79 -13.29
N ASN A 478 -5.64 -28.75 -12.86
CA ASN A 478 -7.08 -28.82 -12.61
C ASN A 478 -7.93 -28.23 -13.75
N GLU A 479 -7.29 -27.62 -14.77
CA GLU A 479 -7.94 -27.06 -15.96
C GLU A 479 -7.07 -27.41 -17.20
N PRO A 480 -7.00 -28.70 -17.61
CA PRO A 480 -6.02 -29.16 -18.60
C PRO A 480 -6.22 -28.60 -20.02
N GLU A 481 -7.37 -27.98 -20.32
CA GLU A 481 -7.63 -27.25 -21.57
C GLU A 481 -7.06 -25.81 -21.55
N LYS A 482 -6.50 -25.36 -20.42
CA LYS A 482 -6.12 -23.97 -20.15
C LYS A 482 -4.61 -23.84 -19.96
N GLU A 483 -3.99 -23.15 -20.91
CA GLU A 483 -2.55 -22.92 -20.95
C GLU A 483 -2.08 -21.91 -19.88
N ILE A 484 -0.87 -22.11 -19.36
CA ILE A 484 -0.13 -21.18 -18.51
C ILE A 484 0.72 -20.31 -19.44
N THR A 485 0.10 -19.33 -20.08
CA THR A 485 0.78 -18.46 -21.05
C THR A 485 1.88 -17.61 -20.41
N ASN A 486 2.97 -17.37 -21.13
CA ASN A 486 4.00 -16.39 -20.77
C ASN A 486 3.62 -14.97 -21.24
N PHE A 487 4.16 -13.93 -20.58
CA PHE A 487 4.07 -12.58 -21.12
C PHE A 487 4.80 -12.51 -22.48
N GLY A 488 4.03 -12.22 -23.54
CA GLY A 488 4.50 -12.27 -24.92
C GLY A 488 4.08 -13.51 -25.72
N ASN A 489 3.35 -14.46 -25.11
CA ASN A 489 2.82 -15.68 -25.74
C ASN A 489 3.88 -16.48 -26.53
N ASN A 490 5.07 -16.62 -25.94
CA ASN A 490 6.18 -17.39 -26.50
C ASN A 490 6.82 -18.29 -25.44
N HIS A 491 7.73 -19.15 -25.87
CA HIS A 491 8.53 -20.06 -25.06
C HIS A 491 10.02 -19.85 -25.34
N LEU A 492 10.88 -20.15 -24.36
CA LEU A 492 12.34 -19.90 -24.43
C LEU A 492 13.19 -21.15 -24.13
N GLY A 493 12.58 -22.33 -23.99
CA GLY A 493 13.30 -23.58 -23.77
C GLY A 493 13.98 -23.66 -22.41
N LEU A 494 15.24 -24.13 -22.38
CA LEU A 494 15.98 -24.38 -21.15
C LEU A 494 16.66 -23.11 -20.62
N MET A 495 16.27 -22.67 -19.43
CA MET A 495 16.82 -21.50 -18.75
C MET A 495 17.14 -21.77 -17.27
N THR A 496 18.01 -20.99 -16.65
CA THR A 496 18.27 -21.13 -15.20
C THR A 496 17.14 -20.53 -14.37
N ALA A 497 16.98 -20.94 -13.11
CA ALA A 497 16.04 -20.33 -12.18
C ALA A 497 16.31 -18.81 -11.99
N ARG A 498 17.58 -18.39 -12.02
CA ARG A 498 17.99 -16.97 -12.05
C ARG A 498 17.40 -16.24 -13.27
N GLU A 499 17.64 -16.77 -14.47
CA GLU A 499 17.15 -16.15 -15.71
C GLU A 499 15.62 -16.13 -15.79
N ALA A 500 14.97 -17.21 -15.31
CA ALA A 500 13.52 -17.31 -15.22
C ALA A 500 12.90 -16.26 -14.30
N LEU A 501 13.56 -15.92 -13.19
CA LEU A 501 13.13 -14.85 -12.28
C LEU A 501 13.44 -13.45 -12.84
N GLN A 502 14.65 -13.25 -13.40
CA GLN A 502 15.07 -12.02 -14.09
C GLN A 502 14.07 -11.60 -15.17
N ARG A 503 13.83 -12.51 -16.13
CA ARG A 503 12.85 -12.32 -17.24
C ARG A 503 11.40 -12.46 -16.77
N SER A 504 11.17 -12.85 -15.52
CA SER A 504 9.86 -12.99 -14.89
C SER A 504 8.90 -13.93 -15.63
N ARG A 505 9.40 -15.04 -16.18
CA ARG A 505 8.61 -16.03 -16.94
C ARG A 505 7.55 -16.72 -16.06
N ASN A 506 6.46 -17.18 -16.66
CA ASN A 506 5.32 -17.77 -15.97
C ASN A 506 5.49 -19.28 -15.79
N VAL A 507 5.74 -20.03 -16.87
CA VAL A 507 5.84 -21.50 -16.80
C VAL A 507 6.95 -21.97 -15.84
N PRO A 508 8.20 -21.48 -15.91
CA PRO A 508 9.24 -21.81 -14.94
C PRO A 508 8.85 -21.54 -13.49
N ALA A 509 8.11 -20.45 -13.22
CA ALA A 509 7.67 -20.12 -11.87
C ALA A 509 6.59 -21.10 -11.36
N VAL A 510 5.67 -21.56 -12.21
CA VAL A 510 4.71 -22.61 -11.84
C VAL A 510 5.41 -23.97 -11.72
N LYS A 511 6.38 -24.30 -12.58
CA LYS A 511 7.21 -25.51 -12.46
C LYS A 511 8.10 -25.51 -11.21
N ALA A 512 8.54 -24.33 -10.73
CA ALA A 512 9.23 -24.16 -9.46
C ALA A 512 8.27 -24.34 -8.26
N PHE A 513 7.14 -23.62 -8.24
CA PHE A 513 6.10 -23.77 -7.21
C PHE A 513 5.62 -25.23 -7.08
N ASN A 514 5.42 -25.93 -8.20
CA ASN A 514 4.98 -27.32 -8.22
C ASN A 514 5.95 -28.34 -7.61
N ARG A 515 7.18 -27.95 -7.26
CA ARG A 515 8.13 -28.76 -6.48
C ARG A 515 7.91 -28.59 -4.97
N VAL A 516 7.35 -27.46 -4.53
CA VAL A 516 7.18 -27.08 -3.12
C VAL A 516 5.98 -27.82 -2.51
N PRO A 517 6.10 -28.45 -1.32
CA PRO A 517 4.95 -29.02 -0.62
C PRO A 517 3.89 -27.96 -0.29
N HIS A 518 2.61 -28.30 -0.49
CA HIS A 518 1.49 -27.36 -0.37
C HIS A 518 1.41 -26.70 1.01
N ASP A 519 1.50 -27.49 2.09
CA ASP A 519 1.45 -26.98 3.47
C ASP A 519 2.58 -25.98 3.75
N TYR A 520 3.80 -26.25 3.28
CA TYR A 520 4.96 -25.36 3.44
C TYR A 520 4.81 -24.08 2.62
N ALA A 521 4.28 -24.18 1.39
CA ALA A 521 3.97 -23.02 0.56
C ALA A 521 2.89 -22.13 1.20
N ARG A 522 1.90 -22.73 1.88
CA ARG A 522 0.89 -21.99 2.65
C ARG A 522 1.47 -21.35 3.91
N GLU A 523 2.18 -22.12 4.72
CA GLU A 523 2.82 -21.66 5.96
C GLU A 523 3.78 -20.48 5.70
N THR A 524 4.51 -20.51 4.58
CA THR A 524 5.38 -19.40 4.17
C THR A 524 4.59 -18.10 3.97
N LEU A 525 3.45 -18.14 3.27
CA LEU A 525 2.60 -16.96 3.05
C LEU A 525 1.99 -16.44 4.35
N GLU A 526 1.49 -17.33 5.19
CA GLU A 526 0.86 -16.97 6.48
C GLU A 526 1.87 -16.40 7.49
N LYS A 527 3.15 -16.81 7.43
CA LYS A 527 4.23 -16.21 8.24
C LYS A 527 4.72 -14.86 7.73
N VAL A 528 4.59 -14.54 6.44
CA VAL A 528 4.93 -13.21 5.88
C VAL A 528 3.75 -12.23 5.83
N GLY A 529 2.68 -12.49 6.60
CA GLY A 529 1.53 -11.59 6.73
C GLY A 529 0.47 -11.70 5.63
N ILE A 530 0.58 -12.68 4.72
CA ILE A 530 -0.40 -12.96 3.65
C ILE A 530 -1.39 -14.01 4.17
N ASN A 531 -2.18 -13.63 5.19
CA ASN A 531 -3.03 -14.54 5.97
C ASN A 531 -4.45 -14.66 5.41
N ASN A 532 -4.82 -13.82 4.43
CA ASN A 532 -6.15 -13.77 3.82
C ASN A 532 -6.33 -14.81 2.69
N LEU A 533 -5.82 -16.02 2.89
CA LEU A 533 -5.88 -17.14 1.95
C LEU A 533 -7.19 -17.93 2.12
N ILE A 534 -7.90 -18.19 1.02
CA ILE A 534 -9.08 -19.07 1.07
C ILE A 534 -8.68 -20.54 1.29
N LYS A 535 -9.67 -21.39 1.60
CA LYS A 535 -9.45 -22.82 1.82
C LYS A 535 -8.89 -23.48 0.56
N GLY A 536 -7.67 -24.02 0.68
CA GLY A 536 -6.95 -24.72 -0.40
C GLY A 536 -5.90 -23.87 -1.12
N GLU A 537 -5.90 -22.54 -0.99
CA GLU A 537 -4.76 -21.73 -1.46
C GLU A 537 -3.49 -22.09 -0.65
N PRO A 538 -2.29 -22.05 -1.26
CA PRO A 538 -2.00 -21.62 -2.64
C PRO A 538 -2.26 -22.68 -3.72
N PHE A 539 -2.49 -22.23 -4.96
CA PHE A 539 -2.64 -23.05 -6.16
C PHE A 539 -1.66 -22.60 -7.27
N GLU A 540 -1.62 -23.30 -8.41
CA GLU A 540 -0.78 -22.93 -9.56
C GLU A 540 -0.96 -21.47 -10.05
N PRO A 541 -2.19 -20.90 -10.16
CA PRO A 541 -2.36 -19.47 -10.45
C PRO A 541 -1.78 -18.55 -9.36
N THR A 542 -1.75 -18.99 -8.11
CA THR A 542 -1.21 -18.22 -6.98
C THR A 542 0.30 -17.99 -7.15
N ALA A 543 1.04 -18.95 -7.72
CA ALA A 543 2.48 -18.79 -8.02
C ALA A 543 2.81 -17.61 -8.94
N ILE A 544 1.83 -17.16 -9.74
CA ILE A 544 1.94 -15.99 -10.63
C ILE A 544 1.10 -14.79 -10.14
N GLY A 545 0.65 -14.82 -8.87
CA GLY A 545 -0.07 -13.73 -8.19
C GLY A 545 -1.59 -13.75 -8.32
N GLY A 546 -2.17 -14.83 -8.87
CA GLY A 546 -3.60 -15.08 -8.97
C GLY A 546 -4.23 -15.53 -7.65
N LEU A 547 -4.08 -14.75 -6.57
CA LEU A 547 -4.82 -14.93 -5.32
C LEU A 547 -6.30 -14.61 -5.51
N HIS A 548 -7.17 -15.28 -4.77
CA HIS A 548 -8.62 -15.03 -4.80
C HIS A 548 -8.99 -13.66 -4.22
N LEU A 549 -8.42 -13.29 -3.06
CA LEU A 549 -8.64 -11.99 -2.44
C LEU A 549 -7.58 -10.93 -2.82
N GLY A 550 -6.38 -11.35 -3.23
CA GLY A 550 -5.25 -10.44 -3.45
C GLY A 550 -4.49 -10.11 -2.16
N VAL A 551 -3.72 -9.03 -2.16
CA VAL A 551 -2.98 -8.45 -1.02
C VAL A 551 -3.01 -6.93 -1.09
N THR A 552 -2.82 -6.26 0.04
CA THR A 552 -2.60 -4.80 0.09
C THR A 552 -1.15 -4.45 -0.30
N VAL A 553 -0.88 -3.17 -0.56
CA VAL A 553 0.51 -2.72 -0.81
C VAL A 553 1.37 -2.93 0.44
N GLU A 554 0.82 -2.69 1.63
CA GLU A 554 1.50 -2.97 2.90
C GLU A 554 1.93 -4.43 3.02
N GLN A 555 1.01 -5.39 2.80
CA GLN A 555 1.36 -6.82 2.84
C GLN A 555 2.42 -7.19 1.81
N ASN A 556 2.25 -6.77 0.55
CA ASN A 556 3.18 -7.12 -0.53
C ASN A 556 4.57 -6.49 -0.32
N THR A 557 4.64 -5.30 0.28
CA THR A 557 5.90 -4.61 0.61
C THR A 557 6.56 -5.24 1.83
N ASN A 558 5.79 -5.53 2.89
CA ASN A 558 6.30 -6.11 4.12
C ASN A 558 6.83 -7.53 3.87
N ALA A 559 6.17 -8.34 3.05
CA ALA A 559 6.65 -9.67 2.69
C ALA A 559 8.04 -9.67 2.00
N TYR A 560 8.44 -8.57 1.36
CA TYR A 560 9.78 -8.45 0.74
C TYR A 560 10.90 -8.11 1.73
N THR A 561 10.60 -7.61 2.94
CA THR A 561 11.64 -7.28 3.94
C THR A 561 12.42 -8.52 4.38
N VAL A 562 11.86 -9.73 4.24
CA VAL A 562 12.55 -11.00 4.52
C VAL A 562 13.83 -11.18 3.71
N PHE A 563 13.89 -10.64 2.49
CA PHE A 563 15.10 -10.72 1.66
C PHE A 563 16.17 -9.73 2.13
N ALA A 564 15.75 -8.55 2.61
CA ALA A 564 16.66 -7.56 3.18
C ALA A 564 17.21 -7.96 4.56
N ASN A 565 16.39 -8.65 5.36
CA ASN A 565 16.64 -9.00 6.76
C ASN A 565 17.19 -10.43 6.95
N GLU A 566 18.06 -10.90 6.05
CA GLU A 566 18.71 -12.22 6.14
C GLU A 566 17.73 -13.42 6.34
N GLY A 567 16.51 -13.32 5.83
CA GLY A 567 15.46 -14.34 5.92
C GLY A 567 14.43 -14.14 7.04
N LYS A 568 14.53 -13.05 7.81
CA LYS A 568 13.61 -12.71 8.91
C LYS A 568 12.46 -11.81 8.48
N PHE A 569 11.23 -12.19 8.80
CA PHE A 569 10.07 -11.30 8.75
C PHE A 569 9.97 -10.47 10.03
N ILE A 570 9.60 -9.20 9.87
CA ILE A 570 9.32 -8.25 10.95
C ILE A 570 8.03 -7.54 10.54
N LYS A 571 6.98 -7.61 11.35
CA LYS A 571 5.64 -7.17 10.97
C LYS A 571 5.55 -5.63 10.90
N SER A 572 5.02 -5.10 9.80
CA SER A 572 4.95 -3.65 9.61
C SER A 572 4.03 -2.94 10.62
N TYR A 573 4.48 -1.79 11.11
CA TYR A 573 3.76 -1.00 12.11
C TYR A 573 3.81 0.50 11.81
N MET A 574 2.82 1.23 12.33
CA MET A 574 2.68 2.69 12.15
C MET A 574 2.56 3.44 13.47
N ILE A 575 1.98 2.82 14.50
CA ILE A 575 1.84 3.41 15.84
C ILE A 575 3.01 2.88 16.66
N ASP A 576 3.91 3.77 17.09
CA ASP A 576 5.02 3.40 17.96
C ASP A 576 4.57 3.27 19.42
N LYS A 577 3.95 4.33 19.95
CA LYS A 577 3.50 4.41 21.34
C LYS A 577 2.19 5.18 21.45
N ILE A 578 1.37 4.81 22.43
CA ILE A 578 0.20 5.57 22.88
C ILE A 578 0.37 5.85 24.37
N VAL A 579 0.24 7.11 24.74
CA VAL A 579 0.33 7.61 26.12
C VAL A 579 -1.01 8.24 26.50
N SER A 580 -1.48 8.07 27.73
CA SER A 580 -2.66 8.78 28.25
C SER A 580 -2.27 10.10 28.93
N LYS A 581 -3.21 11.04 29.07
CA LYS A 581 -2.94 12.39 29.61
C LYS A 581 -2.26 12.47 30.98
N ASP A 582 -2.30 11.39 31.78
CA ASP A 582 -1.55 11.25 33.04
C ASP A 582 -0.07 10.86 32.84
N GLY A 583 0.43 10.85 31.60
CA GLY A 583 1.80 10.48 31.24
C GLY A 583 2.06 8.97 31.26
N LYS A 584 1.02 8.15 31.41
CA LYS A 584 1.13 6.69 31.49
C LYS A 584 1.17 6.06 30.10
N LEU A 585 2.10 5.13 29.90
CA LEU A 585 2.17 4.30 28.69
C LEU A 585 0.96 3.35 28.62
N VAL A 586 0.23 3.40 27.51
CA VAL A 586 -0.97 2.60 27.21
C VAL A 586 -0.66 1.52 26.18
N TYR A 587 0.18 1.84 25.20
CA TYR A 587 0.68 0.92 24.17
C TYR A 587 2.12 1.31 23.81
N GLN A 588 2.95 0.31 23.53
CA GLN A 588 4.22 0.44 22.82
C GLN A 588 4.28 -0.71 21.81
N HIS A 589 4.86 -0.47 20.64
CA HIS A 589 5.13 -1.52 19.66
C HIS A 589 6.18 -2.50 20.21
N GLU A 590 5.84 -3.78 20.23
CA GLU A 590 6.79 -4.86 20.53
C GLU A 590 7.42 -5.38 19.23
N HIS A 591 8.73 -5.23 19.11
CA HIS A 591 9.52 -5.75 18.00
C HIS A 591 9.51 -7.29 18.02
N GLN A 592 8.86 -7.90 17.02
CA GLN A 592 8.73 -9.35 16.90
C GLN A 592 9.28 -9.83 15.55
N GLU A 593 10.36 -10.60 15.60
CA GLU A 593 11.01 -11.23 14.44
C GLU A 593 10.51 -12.67 14.25
N SER A 594 10.46 -13.15 13.01
CA SER A 594 10.17 -14.54 12.68
C SER A 594 11.07 -15.04 11.55
N GLU A 595 11.79 -16.14 11.77
CA GLU A 595 12.65 -16.75 10.76
C GLU A 595 11.79 -17.48 9.70
N ILE A 596 11.91 -17.05 8.44
CA ILE A 596 11.15 -17.59 7.29
C ILE A 596 12.05 -18.44 6.39
N PHE A 597 13.22 -17.89 6.07
CA PHE A 597 14.23 -18.50 5.22
C PHE A 597 15.59 -18.45 5.92
N SER A 598 16.53 -19.28 5.49
CA SER A 598 17.93 -19.14 5.87
C SER A 598 18.55 -17.86 5.25
N PRO A 599 19.57 -17.25 5.88
CA PRO A 599 20.31 -16.14 5.29
C PRO A 599 20.83 -16.43 3.89
N GLN A 600 21.21 -17.68 3.62
CA GLN A 600 21.67 -18.13 2.31
C GLN A 600 20.53 -18.06 1.27
N THR A 601 19.35 -18.59 1.56
CA THR A 601 18.18 -18.49 0.66
C THR A 601 17.75 -17.04 0.44
N ALA A 602 17.75 -16.23 1.51
CA ALA A 602 17.42 -14.81 1.43
C ALA A 602 18.39 -14.07 0.50
N TYR A 603 19.70 -14.24 0.70
CA TYR A 603 20.72 -13.62 -0.15
C TYR A 603 20.69 -14.13 -1.59
N LEU A 604 20.52 -15.44 -1.83
CA LEU A 604 20.43 -15.98 -3.20
C LEU A 604 19.20 -15.43 -3.93
N THR A 605 18.06 -15.30 -3.25
CA THR A 605 16.86 -14.69 -3.84
C THR A 605 17.08 -13.20 -4.13
N LEU A 606 17.67 -12.46 -3.19
CA LEU A 606 18.05 -11.06 -3.34
C LEU A 606 18.98 -10.84 -4.54
N ASP A 607 19.97 -11.72 -4.71
CA ASP A 607 20.95 -11.63 -5.79
C ASP A 607 20.29 -11.86 -7.17
N MET A 608 19.39 -12.84 -7.29
CA MET A 608 18.55 -13.04 -8.48
C MET A 608 17.58 -11.85 -8.72
N LEU A 609 17.26 -11.07 -7.69
CA LEU A 609 16.41 -9.87 -7.77
C LEU A 609 17.19 -8.57 -8.11
N ARG A 610 18.53 -8.60 -8.12
CA ARG A 610 19.36 -7.55 -8.75
C ARG A 610 19.32 -7.65 -10.28
N ASP A 611 19.30 -8.88 -10.81
CA ASP A 611 19.30 -9.14 -12.26
C ASP A 611 18.08 -8.56 -12.99
N VAL A 612 16.99 -8.29 -12.26
CA VAL A 612 15.79 -7.60 -12.77
C VAL A 612 16.12 -6.21 -13.34
N HIS A 613 17.21 -5.58 -12.90
CA HIS A 613 17.71 -4.28 -13.38
C HIS A 613 18.78 -4.39 -14.47
N VAL A 614 19.14 -5.60 -14.90
CA VAL A 614 20.10 -5.85 -15.97
C VAL A 614 19.37 -6.43 -17.17
N PRO A 615 19.52 -5.92 -18.41
CA PRO A 615 18.92 -6.55 -19.59
C PRO A 615 19.34 -8.03 -19.69
N PRO A 616 18.43 -9.00 -19.92
CA PRO A 616 17.04 -8.87 -20.40
C PRO A 616 15.96 -8.87 -19.29
N GLY A 617 16.28 -8.39 -18.08
CA GLY A 617 15.35 -8.24 -16.96
C GLY A 617 14.19 -7.27 -17.20
N THR A 618 13.29 -7.18 -16.23
CA THR A 618 12.00 -6.47 -16.37
C THR A 618 11.98 -5.00 -15.92
N ALA A 619 13.03 -4.49 -15.28
CA ALA A 619 13.17 -3.08 -14.88
C ALA A 619 14.55 -2.44 -15.22
N PRO A 620 15.21 -2.73 -16.36
CA PRO A 620 16.60 -2.30 -16.60
C PRO A 620 16.78 -0.79 -16.81
N GLY A 621 15.70 -0.05 -17.08
CA GLY A 621 15.74 1.41 -17.13
C GLY A 621 15.67 2.08 -15.75
N LEU A 622 15.22 1.38 -14.70
CA LEU A 622 14.90 1.99 -13.40
C LEU A 622 16.12 2.60 -12.70
N PRO A 623 17.32 1.98 -12.65
CA PRO A 623 18.49 2.62 -12.03
C PRO A 623 18.89 3.94 -12.70
N GLY A 624 18.59 4.11 -14.00
CA GLY A 624 18.79 5.36 -14.73
C GLY A 624 17.75 6.45 -14.46
N MET A 625 16.73 6.16 -13.65
CA MET A 625 15.72 7.14 -13.18
C MET A 625 16.02 7.68 -11.79
N LEU A 626 17.02 7.14 -11.09
CA LEU A 626 17.38 7.55 -9.73
C LEU A 626 18.42 8.68 -9.75
N ASN A 627 18.30 9.64 -8.82
CA ASN A 627 19.31 10.68 -8.62
C ASN A 627 20.44 10.25 -7.65
N PHE A 628 20.36 9.03 -7.12
CA PHE A 628 21.32 8.41 -6.20
C PHE A 628 21.78 7.01 -6.68
N LYS A 629 22.68 6.36 -5.93
CA LYS A 629 23.19 5.01 -6.23
C LYS A 629 23.16 4.13 -4.98
N THR A 630 22.44 3.02 -5.04
CA THR A 630 22.34 2.05 -3.95
C THR A 630 22.42 0.61 -4.48
N ASP A 631 22.68 -0.34 -3.60
CA ASP A 631 22.57 -1.78 -3.88
C ASP A 631 21.09 -2.16 -3.89
N LEU A 632 20.48 -2.03 -5.07
CA LEU A 632 19.04 -2.21 -5.30
C LEU A 632 18.73 -3.63 -5.78
N ALA A 633 17.83 -4.31 -5.09
CA ALA A 633 17.12 -5.48 -5.57
C ALA A 633 15.63 -5.15 -5.73
N GLY A 634 14.90 -5.87 -6.59
CA GLY A 634 13.47 -5.60 -6.74
C GLY A 634 12.74 -6.46 -7.76
N LYS A 635 11.41 -6.37 -7.76
CA LYS A 635 10.54 -7.18 -8.61
C LYS A 635 9.35 -6.40 -9.17
N THR A 636 9.12 -6.57 -10.47
CA THR A 636 7.90 -6.14 -11.17
C THR A 636 6.75 -7.13 -10.98
N GLY A 637 5.53 -6.60 -10.94
CA GLY A 637 4.29 -7.38 -11.07
C GLY A 637 3.35 -6.73 -12.07
N THR A 638 2.64 -7.55 -12.83
CA THR A 638 1.53 -7.15 -13.69
C THR A 638 0.54 -8.30 -13.67
N THR A 639 -0.76 -8.01 -13.58
CA THR A 639 -1.82 -9.02 -13.69
C THR A 639 -2.18 -9.30 -15.15
N ASN A 640 -2.89 -10.40 -15.42
CA ASN A 640 -3.37 -10.70 -16.77
C ASN A 640 -4.28 -9.55 -17.26
N SER A 641 -4.14 -9.15 -18.53
CA SER A 641 -4.76 -7.93 -19.08
C SER A 641 -4.40 -6.61 -18.35
N ALA A 642 -3.39 -6.62 -17.47
CA ALA A 642 -2.87 -5.46 -16.75
C ALA A 642 -3.93 -4.62 -16.01
N TYR A 643 -4.78 -5.26 -15.22
CA TYR A 643 -5.67 -4.56 -14.26
C TYR A 643 -4.88 -3.84 -13.15
N ASP A 644 -3.75 -4.43 -12.76
CA ASP A 644 -2.86 -3.96 -11.71
C ASP A 644 -1.42 -3.99 -12.23
N SER A 645 -0.62 -3.00 -11.85
CA SER A 645 0.82 -3.00 -12.08
C SER A 645 1.58 -2.59 -10.82
N TRP A 646 2.68 -3.29 -10.57
CA TRP A 646 3.40 -3.30 -9.32
C TRP A 646 4.90 -3.18 -9.55
N TYR A 647 5.57 -2.52 -8.62
CA TYR A 647 7.01 -2.71 -8.41
C TYR A 647 7.34 -2.61 -6.92
N VAL A 648 8.07 -3.59 -6.41
CA VAL A 648 8.63 -3.59 -5.06
C VAL A 648 10.16 -3.59 -5.18
N GLY A 649 10.83 -2.65 -4.54
CA GLY A 649 12.29 -2.50 -4.58
C GLY A 649 12.85 -2.19 -3.20
N PHE A 650 14.05 -2.68 -2.92
CA PHE A 650 14.65 -2.64 -1.59
C PHE A 650 16.18 -2.55 -1.63
N ASN A 651 16.74 -1.95 -0.58
CA ASN A 651 18.17 -1.86 -0.30
C ASN A 651 18.42 -2.18 1.19
N PRO A 652 19.64 -2.12 1.74
CA PRO A 652 19.91 -2.52 3.13
C PRO A 652 19.19 -1.71 4.23
N ASN A 653 18.63 -0.54 3.91
CA ASN A 653 17.87 0.27 4.87
C ASN A 653 16.35 0.13 4.67
N PHE A 654 15.84 0.26 3.45
CA PHE A 654 14.40 0.35 3.19
C PHE A 654 13.88 -0.70 2.20
N THR A 655 12.57 -0.97 2.28
CA THR A 655 11.79 -1.65 1.24
C THR A 655 10.60 -0.75 0.87
N MET A 656 10.43 -0.46 -0.42
CA MET A 656 9.32 0.35 -0.92
C MET A 656 8.54 -0.40 -2.00
N GLY A 657 7.22 -0.44 -1.86
CA GLY A 657 6.31 -1.00 -2.85
C GLY A 657 5.38 0.07 -3.41
N VAL A 658 5.09 -0.04 -4.72
CA VAL A 658 4.13 0.80 -5.44
C VAL A 658 3.18 -0.08 -6.26
N TRP A 659 1.88 0.22 -6.17
CA TRP A 659 0.81 -0.27 -7.04
C TRP A 659 0.19 0.89 -7.82
N ILE A 660 -0.25 0.60 -9.05
CA ILE A 660 -1.22 1.40 -9.80
C ILE A 660 -2.33 0.52 -10.38
N GLY A 661 -3.54 1.06 -10.48
CA GLY A 661 -4.74 0.41 -10.98
C GLY A 661 -5.90 1.41 -11.16
N TYR A 662 -7.11 0.92 -11.39
CA TYR A 662 -8.35 1.72 -11.30
C TYR A 662 -9.21 1.24 -10.12
N ASP A 663 -10.03 2.13 -9.56
CA ASP A 663 -10.99 1.82 -8.49
C ASP A 663 -11.89 0.64 -8.90
N THR A 664 -12.61 0.77 -10.02
CA THR A 664 -13.31 -0.35 -10.65
C THR A 664 -12.32 -1.24 -11.41
N ASN A 665 -12.54 -2.57 -11.37
CA ASN A 665 -11.73 -3.55 -12.07
C ASN A 665 -11.72 -3.31 -13.61
N ARG A 666 -10.67 -2.63 -14.10
CA ARG A 666 -10.46 -2.27 -15.51
C ARG A 666 -8.98 -2.37 -15.95
N PRO A 667 -8.70 -2.78 -17.21
CA PRO A 667 -7.34 -2.77 -17.76
C PRO A 667 -6.72 -1.38 -17.78
N LEU A 668 -5.49 -1.26 -17.27
CA LEU A 668 -4.67 -0.06 -17.34
C LEU A 668 -4.34 0.33 -18.79
N LYS A 669 -4.35 1.64 -19.08
CA LYS A 669 -4.07 2.16 -20.43
C LYS A 669 -2.57 2.41 -20.64
N GLY A 670 -2.03 1.92 -21.76
CA GLY A 670 -0.65 2.17 -22.20
C GLY A 670 0.41 1.23 -21.62
N ARG A 671 1.68 1.66 -21.62
CA ARG A 671 2.80 0.86 -21.07
C ARG A 671 2.86 1.00 -19.54
N THR A 672 2.36 -0.01 -18.83
CA THR A 672 2.20 0.01 -17.36
C THR A 672 3.51 -0.12 -16.60
N GLY A 673 4.27 -1.20 -16.81
CA GLY A 673 5.49 -1.50 -16.05
C GLY A 673 6.49 -0.33 -15.95
N PRO A 674 6.91 0.30 -17.06
CA PRO A 674 7.79 1.47 -17.03
C PRO A 674 7.19 2.70 -16.33
N ARG A 675 5.85 2.82 -16.28
CA ARG A 675 5.17 3.90 -15.56
C ARG A 675 5.17 3.66 -14.06
N THR A 676 4.88 2.44 -13.61
CA THR A 676 5.02 2.04 -12.19
C THR A 676 6.47 2.20 -11.71
N GLN A 677 7.45 1.86 -12.56
CA GLN A 677 8.88 2.09 -12.32
C GLN A 677 9.22 3.59 -12.22
N LYS A 678 8.68 4.45 -13.11
CA LYS A 678 8.82 5.91 -13.02
C LYS A 678 8.24 6.45 -11.70
N ILE A 679 7.05 6.01 -11.29
CA ILE A 679 6.41 6.44 -10.03
C ILE A 679 7.29 6.04 -8.84
N TRP A 680 7.73 4.78 -8.77
CA TRP A 680 8.61 4.31 -7.71
C TRP A 680 9.92 5.10 -7.64
N ALA A 681 10.57 5.34 -8.78
CA ALA A 681 11.79 6.15 -8.83
C ALA A 681 11.53 7.62 -8.43
N THR A 682 10.37 8.19 -8.78
CA THR A 682 10.00 9.56 -8.39
C THR A 682 9.80 9.67 -6.88
N LEU A 683 9.16 8.68 -6.25
CA LEU A 683 9.04 8.61 -4.79
C LEU A 683 10.40 8.39 -4.12
N ALA A 684 11.23 7.49 -4.64
CA ALA A 684 12.56 7.19 -4.08
C ALA A 684 13.47 8.43 -4.14
N ASN A 685 13.46 9.17 -5.24
CA ASN A 685 14.18 10.45 -5.36
C ASN A 685 13.63 11.50 -4.40
N ALA A 686 12.29 11.61 -4.25
CA ALA A 686 11.67 12.55 -3.32
C ALA A 686 12.00 12.25 -1.85
N ALA A 687 12.16 10.97 -1.48
CA ALA A 687 12.66 10.57 -0.17
C ALA A 687 14.17 10.84 -0.01
N TYR A 688 14.98 10.57 -1.05
CA TYR A 688 16.42 10.83 -1.06
C TYR A 688 16.73 12.34 -0.94
N ASP A 689 15.93 13.20 -1.56
CA ASP A 689 16.07 14.65 -1.47
C ASP A 689 15.77 15.20 -0.05
N VAL A 690 15.18 14.37 0.84
CA VAL A 690 14.92 14.66 2.26
C VAL A 690 15.96 14.00 3.17
N ASP A 691 16.23 12.70 2.99
CA ASP A 691 17.23 11.93 3.76
C ASP A 691 18.15 11.10 2.84
N PRO A 692 19.26 11.70 2.36
CA PRO A 692 20.20 11.03 1.47
C PRO A 692 20.88 9.81 2.08
N ASP A 693 21.23 9.86 3.37
CA ASP A 693 22.01 8.83 4.05
C ASP A 693 21.15 7.60 4.40
N TYR A 694 19.87 7.80 4.72
CA TYR A 694 18.91 6.71 4.91
C TYR A 694 18.55 6.03 3.57
N ILE A 695 18.28 6.80 2.51
CA ILE A 695 17.82 6.25 1.23
C ILE A 695 18.97 5.72 0.37
N SER A 696 20.19 6.24 0.50
CA SER A 696 21.37 5.81 -0.26
C SER A 696 22.52 5.29 0.63
N PRO A 697 22.31 4.21 1.41
CA PRO A 697 23.32 3.65 2.30
C PRO A 697 24.62 3.28 1.58
N THR A 698 25.75 3.51 2.24
CA THR A 698 27.10 3.29 1.72
C THR A 698 27.55 1.82 1.75
N GLU A 699 26.95 1.00 2.62
CA GLU A 699 27.13 -0.45 2.61
C GLU A 699 26.01 -1.12 1.80
N GLY A 700 26.38 -2.06 0.92
CA GLY A 700 25.46 -2.99 0.27
C GLY A 700 25.19 -4.25 1.10
N PHE A 701 24.37 -5.15 0.59
CA PHE A 701 24.06 -6.44 1.23
C PHE A 701 25.29 -7.35 1.28
N LYS A 702 25.53 -7.93 2.46
CA LYS A 702 26.69 -8.77 2.75
C LYS A 702 26.34 -10.24 2.48
N MET A 703 27.14 -10.92 1.66
CA MET A 703 26.93 -12.34 1.35
C MET A 703 27.26 -13.21 2.57
N PRO A 704 26.32 -14.04 3.07
CA PRO A 704 26.55 -14.89 4.23
C PRO A 704 27.48 -16.06 3.90
N SER A 705 28.16 -16.58 4.92
CA SER A 705 28.96 -17.81 4.81
C SER A 705 28.08 -19.02 4.43
N GLY A 706 28.62 -19.93 3.62
CA GLY A 706 27.87 -21.11 3.14
C GLY A 706 27.22 -20.92 1.77
N ILE A 707 27.46 -19.80 1.08
CA ILE A 707 27.28 -19.69 -0.36
C ILE A 707 28.61 -19.96 -1.06
N VAL A 708 28.57 -20.64 -2.20
CA VAL A 708 29.73 -20.95 -3.06
C VAL A 708 29.37 -20.71 -4.53
N SER A 709 30.35 -20.33 -5.34
CA SER A 709 30.20 -20.30 -6.80
C SER A 709 30.53 -21.69 -7.38
N GLN A 710 29.62 -22.25 -8.17
CA GLN A 710 29.71 -23.63 -8.65
C GLN A 710 29.45 -23.69 -10.16
N MET A 711 30.27 -24.48 -10.87
CA MET A 711 30.06 -24.82 -12.28
C MET A 711 29.04 -25.94 -12.43
N PHE A 712 28.18 -25.86 -13.44
CA PHE A 712 27.18 -26.87 -13.76
C PHE A 712 26.94 -26.92 -15.28
N CYS A 713 26.39 -28.04 -15.76
CA CYS A 713 26.02 -28.18 -17.16
C CYS A 713 24.69 -27.50 -17.48
N GLY A 714 24.63 -26.72 -18.56
CA GLY A 714 23.48 -25.90 -18.95
C GLY A 714 22.25 -26.67 -19.42
N ILE A 715 22.34 -27.99 -19.61
CA ILE A 715 21.20 -28.91 -19.83
C ILE A 715 20.70 -29.48 -18.51
N SER A 716 21.57 -30.16 -17.77
CA SER A 716 21.19 -31.02 -16.64
C SER A 716 21.15 -30.32 -15.28
N GLY A 717 21.86 -29.19 -15.11
CA GLY A 717 22.10 -28.59 -13.80
C GLY A 717 23.08 -29.38 -12.91
N LEU A 718 23.64 -30.48 -13.42
CA LEU A 718 24.60 -31.35 -12.73
C LEU A 718 26.05 -30.87 -12.93
N LEU A 719 27.02 -31.48 -12.24
CA LEU A 719 28.44 -31.15 -12.41
C LEU A 719 28.89 -31.43 -13.87
N PRO A 720 29.66 -30.55 -14.54
CA PRO A 720 29.94 -30.69 -15.97
C PRO A 720 30.63 -32.01 -16.36
N SER A 721 30.13 -32.63 -17.43
CA SER A 721 30.81 -33.71 -18.15
C SER A 721 31.86 -33.16 -19.12
N GLU A 722 32.78 -34.01 -19.58
CA GLU A 722 33.73 -33.65 -20.65
C GLU A 722 32.99 -33.24 -21.93
N LEU A 723 31.87 -33.89 -22.25
CA LEU A 723 31.00 -33.53 -23.37
C LEU A 723 30.36 -32.14 -23.17
N CYS A 724 29.95 -31.80 -21.95
CA CYS A 724 29.39 -30.48 -21.64
C CYS A 724 30.44 -29.37 -21.77
N HIS A 725 31.71 -29.65 -21.44
CA HIS A 725 32.84 -28.76 -21.72
C HIS A 725 33.09 -28.61 -23.23
N GLU A 726 33.10 -29.69 -23.99
CA GLU A 726 33.35 -29.68 -25.45
C GLU A 726 32.22 -28.97 -26.23
N ALA A 727 30.97 -29.21 -25.85
CA ALA A 727 29.80 -28.51 -26.38
C ALA A 727 29.72 -27.02 -25.96
N GLY A 728 30.53 -26.58 -24.99
CA GLY A 728 30.54 -25.20 -24.50
C GLY A 728 29.36 -24.84 -23.58
N LEU A 729 28.69 -25.84 -23.01
CA LEU A 729 27.42 -25.68 -22.28
C LEU A 729 27.60 -25.44 -20.77
N VAL A 730 28.84 -25.25 -20.30
CA VAL A 730 29.16 -25.03 -18.89
C VAL A 730 28.75 -23.64 -18.44
N LYS A 731 27.88 -23.57 -17.44
CA LYS A 731 27.44 -22.34 -16.77
C LYS A 731 28.01 -22.29 -15.34
N THR A 732 27.95 -21.12 -14.70
CA THR A 732 28.41 -20.89 -13.32
C THR A 732 27.43 -19.96 -12.62
N ASP A 733 27.07 -20.26 -11.38
CA ASP A 733 26.16 -19.45 -10.55
C ASP A 733 26.51 -19.65 -9.05
N LEU A 734 25.80 -18.95 -8.16
CA LEU A 734 25.87 -19.10 -6.71
C LEU A 734 24.92 -20.20 -6.24
N PHE A 735 25.38 -21.01 -5.28
CA PHE A 735 24.64 -22.10 -4.66
C PHE A 735 24.84 -22.06 -3.14
N ASN A 736 23.82 -22.45 -2.38
CA ASN A 736 23.99 -22.85 -0.98
C ASN A 736 24.85 -24.13 -0.96
N VAL A 737 25.91 -24.16 -0.18
CA VAL A 737 26.87 -25.28 -0.10
C VAL A 737 26.21 -26.60 0.33
N LYS A 738 25.05 -26.54 1.00
CA LYS A 738 24.21 -27.69 1.35
C LYS A 738 23.55 -28.36 0.12
N TYR A 739 23.38 -27.62 -0.97
CA TYR A 739 22.55 -27.95 -2.14
C TYR A 739 23.30 -27.82 -3.48
N VAL A 740 24.63 -27.90 -3.47
CA VAL A 740 25.42 -28.01 -4.71
C VAL A 740 25.14 -29.34 -5.43
N PRO A 741 25.16 -29.39 -6.78
CA PRO A 741 25.10 -30.65 -7.50
C PRO A 741 26.28 -31.55 -7.13
N THR A 742 25.99 -32.84 -6.88
CA THR A 742 26.98 -33.86 -6.49
C THR A 742 27.10 -35.01 -7.48
N ALA A 743 26.13 -35.16 -8.37
CA ALA A 743 26.23 -36.05 -9.53
C ALA A 743 26.88 -35.31 -10.71
N ASN A 744 27.54 -36.09 -11.57
CA ASN A 744 28.03 -35.61 -12.86
C ASN A 744 26.92 -35.65 -13.89
N ASP A 745 26.99 -34.73 -14.84
CA ASP A 745 26.19 -34.71 -16.04
C ASP A 745 26.38 -35.98 -16.89
N ASP A 746 25.26 -36.55 -17.29
CA ASP A 746 25.14 -37.67 -18.22
C ASP A 746 24.08 -37.42 -19.32
N SER A 747 23.61 -36.17 -19.46
CA SER A 747 22.56 -35.79 -20.43
C SER A 747 23.02 -35.82 -21.88
N LEU A 748 24.33 -35.74 -22.11
CA LEU A 748 24.96 -35.71 -23.42
C LEU A 748 25.54 -37.08 -23.81
N GLU A 749 25.54 -37.37 -25.11
CA GLU A 749 26.27 -38.50 -25.69
C GLU A 749 26.99 -38.11 -27.00
N ARG A 750 27.94 -38.94 -27.43
CA ARG A 750 28.71 -38.74 -28.67
C ARG A 750 28.18 -39.66 -29.76
N VAL A 751 27.82 -39.08 -30.91
CA VAL A 751 27.22 -39.81 -32.04
C VAL A 751 28.02 -39.65 -33.33
N ARG A 752 27.73 -40.52 -34.29
CA ARG A 752 28.08 -40.34 -35.71
C ARG A 752 26.97 -39.54 -36.39
N PHE A 753 27.35 -38.56 -37.21
CA PHE A 753 26.42 -37.77 -38.02
C PHE A 753 26.90 -37.65 -39.47
N VAL A 754 25.98 -37.33 -40.37
CA VAL A 754 26.23 -36.96 -41.76
C VAL A 754 25.64 -35.58 -42.02
N MET A 755 26.10 -34.94 -43.10
CA MET A 755 25.58 -33.66 -43.56
C MET A 755 24.82 -33.87 -44.86
N LEU A 756 23.54 -33.52 -44.89
CA LEU A 756 22.70 -33.57 -46.10
C LEU A 756 22.17 -32.16 -46.36
N GLN A 757 22.32 -31.66 -47.59
CA GLN A 757 21.93 -30.30 -47.99
C GLN A 757 22.48 -29.14 -47.12
N GLY A 758 23.54 -29.38 -46.33
CA GLY A 758 24.10 -28.42 -45.37
C GLY A 758 23.58 -28.55 -43.93
N GLU A 759 22.65 -29.47 -43.68
CA GLU A 759 22.04 -29.75 -42.38
C GLU A 759 22.60 -31.05 -41.75
N PRO A 760 22.78 -31.12 -40.41
CA PRO A 760 23.27 -32.32 -39.72
C PRO A 760 22.16 -33.33 -39.42
N TYR A 761 22.45 -34.62 -39.61
CA TYR A 761 21.57 -35.75 -39.29
C TYR A 761 22.36 -36.87 -38.62
N ARG A 762 21.77 -37.58 -37.64
CA ARG A 762 22.36 -38.81 -37.09
C ARG A 762 22.55 -39.84 -38.21
N ALA A 763 23.72 -40.45 -38.23
CA ALA A 763 24.04 -41.53 -39.16
C ALA A 763 23.33 -42.83 -38.73
N LEU A 764 22.86 -43.61 -39.69
CA LEU A 764 22.31 -44.95 -39.43
C LEU A 764 23.44 -45.92 -39.07
N GLU A 765 23.13 -47.03 -38.42
CA GLU A 765 24.12 -48.09 -38.17
C GLU A 765 24.80 -48.58 -39.46
N SER A 766 24.04 -48.64 -40.56
CA SER A 766 24.49 -49.01 -41.90
C SER A 766 25.25 -47.92 -42.66
N THR A 767 25.21 -46.64 -42.22
CA THR A 767 25.91 -45.55 -42.90
C THR A 767 27.42 -45.77 -42.81
N PRO A 768 28.16 -45.85 -43.94
CA PRO A 768 29.60 -46.19 -43.91
C PRO A 768 30.42 -45.17 -43.13
N GLU A 769 31.33 -45.64 -42.27
CA GLU A 769 32.07 -44.80 -41.33
C GLU A 769 32.86 -43.69 -42.02
N GLU A 770 33.39 -43.95 -43.23
CA GLU A 770 34.17 -42.99 -44.01
C GLU A 770 33.41 -41.71 -44.42
N PHE A 771 32.07 -41.74 -44.41
CA PHE A 771 31.21 -40.59 -44.73
C PHE A 771 30.68 -39.90 -43.47
N THR A 772 30.94 -40.44 -42.28
CA THR A 772 30.44 -39.90 -41.02
C THR A 772 31.43 -38.98 -40.31
N GLN A 773 30.89 -38.06 -39.52
CA GLN A 773 31.60 -37.16 -38.62
C GLN A 773 31.18 -37.44 -37.17
N SER A 774 31.98 -37.07 -36.18
CA SER A 774 31.61 -37.23 -34.77
C SER A 774 31.15 -35.91 -34.17
N GLY A 775 29.99 -35.94 -33.53
CA GLY A 775 29.39 -34.78 -32.85
C GLY A 775 28.81 -35.16 -31.50
N ILE A 776 28.36 -34.17 -30.75
CA ILE A 776 27.66 -34.35 -29.46
C ILE A 776 26.17 -34.20 -29.72
N THR A 777 25.35 -34.91 -28.96
CA THR A 777 23.89 -34.80 -28.98
C THR A 777 23.35 -34.94 -27.55
N ILE A 778 22.10 -34.57 -27.35
CA ILE A 778 21.41 -34.77 -26.07
C ILE A 778 20.65 -36.08 -26.17
N LYS A 779 20.66 -36.90 -25.12
CA LYS A 779 19.87 -38.12 -25.08
C LYS A 779 18.39 -37.77 -25.00
N ASN A 780 17.56 -38.27 -25.93
CA ASN A 780 16.11 -38.05 -25.88
C ASN A 780 15.47 -38.53 -24.56
N GLU A 781 15.99 -39.61 -23.96
CA GLU A 781 15.54 -40.11 -22.64
C GLU A 781 15.79 -39.14 -21.45
N TYR A 782 16.55 -38.06 -21.66
CA TYR A 782 16.86 -37.09 -20.60
C TYR A 782 15.70 -36.12 -20.31
N PHE A 783 14.71 -36.00 -21.20
CA PHE A 783 13.60 -35.06 -21.06
C PHE A 783 12.25 -35.77 -20.91
N GLU A 784 11.48 -35.41 -19.87
CA GLU A 784 10.08 -35.86 -19.68
C GLU A 784 9.08 -35.22 -20.67
N ASP A 785 9.53 -34.22 -21.43
CA ASP A 785 8.72 -33.32 -22.26
C ASP A 785 9.43 -33.14 -23.61
N GLU A 786 9.09 -33.99 -24.59
CA GLU A 786 9.70 -34.00 -25.93
C GLU A 786 9.61 -32.64 -26.65
N SER A 787 8.60 -31.81 -26.30
CA SER A 787 8.46 -30.46 -26.88
C SER A 787 9.66 -29.55 -26.56
N ILE A 788 10.46 -29.85 -25.53
CA ILE A 788 11.67 -29.07 -25.24
C ILE A 788 12.65 -29.04 -26.42
N LEU A 789 12.68 -30.09 -27.24
CA LEU A 789 13.53 -30.20 -28.43
C LEU A 789 13.18 -29.12 -29.48
N GLU A 790 11.91 -28.71 -29.56
CA GLU A 790 11.43 -27.61 -30.42
C GLU A 790 11.91 -26.23 -29.94
N PHE A 791 12.32 -26.12 -28.68
CA PHE A 791 12.76 -24.86 -28.04
C PHE A 791 14.25 -24.85 -27.67
N ILE A 792 15.06 -25.79 -28.14
CA ILE A 792 16.52 -25.72 -28.04
C ILE A 792 17.03 -24.65 -29.01
N PRO A 793 17.89 -23.69 -28.58
CA PRO A 793 18.37 -22.63 -29.46
C PRO A 793 19.16 -23.15 -30.67
N ILE A 794 18.86 -22.60 -31.85
CA ILE A 794 19.52 -22.92 -33.13
C ILE A 794 21.02 -22.58 -33.11
N ASP A 795 21.44 -21.61 -32.28
CA ASP A 795 22.84 -21.19 -32.10
C ASP A 795 23.75 -22.26 -31.45
N TRP A 796 23.29 -23.51 -31.32
CA TRP A 796 24.02 -24.64 -30.76
C TRP A 796 24.69 -25.49 -31.87
N GLU A 797 25.55 -24.87 -32.67
CA GLU A 797 26.31 -25.45 -33.80
C GLU A 797 27.05 -26.78 -33.52
N ARG A 798 27.17 -27.18 -32.24
CA ARG A 798 27.88 -28.39 -31.77
C ARG A 798 26.97 -29.53 -31.33
N ILE A 799 25.66 -29.30 -31.27
CA ILE A 799 24.68 -30.31 -30.87
C ILE A 799 23.94 -30.81 -32.10
N ILE A 800 24.19 -32.08 -32.44
CA ILE A 800 23.52 -32.81 -33.52
C ILE A 800 22.07 -33.09 -33.06
N PRO A 801 21.04 -32.73 -33.86
CA PRO A 801 19.65 -33.06 -33.54
C PRO A 801 19.41 -34.58 -33.59
N ASP A 802 18.53 -35.11 -32.74
CA ASP A 802 18.13 -36.53 -32.77
C ASP A 802 17.09 -36.79 -33.88
N ARG A 803 17.53 -36.57 -35.12
CA ARG A 803 16.86 -36.94 -36.37
C ARG A 803 17.84 -37.77 -37.20
N PHE A 804 17.41 -38.92 -37.69
CA PHE A 804 18.21 -39.74 -38.61
C PHE A 804 18.06 -39.22 -40.04
N ALA A 805 19.08 -39.45 -40.88
CA ALA A 805 18.96 -39.18 -42.31
C ALA A 805 17.98 -40.16 -42.96
N GLU A 806 17.06 -39.64 -43.77
CA GLU A 806 16.03 -40.44 -44.46
C GLU A 806 16.59 -41.11 -45.73
N ASP A 807 16.01 -42.24 -46.11
CA ASP A 807 16.42 -43.05 -47.27
C ASP A 807 15.39 -42.93 -48.41
N ASN A 808 15.84 -42.64 -49.64
CA ASN A 808 14.94 -42.42 -50.77
C ASN A 808 14.33 -43.73 -51.36
N GLY A 809 14.78 -44.90 -50.85
CA GLY A 809 14.32 -46.23 -51.23
C GLY A 809 14.98 -46.82 -52.49
N LYS A 810 15.98 -46.14 -53.10
CA LYS A 810 16.58 -46.52 -54.38
C LYS A 810 18.11 -46.42 -54.34
N THR A 811 18.81 -47.35 -54.98
CA THR A 811 20.25 -47.20 -55.24
C THR A 811 20.49 -45.98 -56.17
N PRO A 812 21.45 -45.08 -55.86
CA PRO A 812 21.70 -43.86 -56.63
C PRO A 812 22.06 -44.09 -58.10
N GLY A 813 21.76 -43.10 -58.93
CA GLY A 813 22.14 -43.06 -60.34
C GLY A 813 23.64 -42.76 -60.56
N PRO A 814 24.18 -43.04 -61.76
CA PRO A 814 25.51 -42.60 -62.11
C PRO A 814 25.57 -41.06 -62.18
N ILE A 815 26.64 -40.48 -61.63
CA ILE A 815 26.83 -39.02 -61.59
C ILE A 815 26.84 -38.46 -63.02
N SER A 816 26.03 -37.41 -63.23
CA SER A 816 25.73 -36.84 -64.54
C SER A 816 26.95 -36.18 -65.22
N THR A 817 27.79 -35.47 -64.45
CA THR A 817 28.96 -34.75 -64.99
C THR A 817 30.20 -34.98 -64.14
N VAL A 818 31.29 -35.44 -64.77
CA VAL A 818 32.63 -35.52 -64.19
C VAL A 818 33.62 -34.97 -65.22
N TRP A 819 34.52 -34.07 -64.81
CA TRP A 819 35.50 -33.42 -65.69
C TRP A 819 36.83 -33.19 -64.98
N VAL A 820 37.83 -32.74 -65.74
CA VAL A 820 39.13 -32.31 -65.21
C VAL A 820 39.36 -30.86 -65.62
N ASP A 821 39.79 -30.04 -64.66
CA ASP A 821 40.33 -28.70 -64.91
C ASP A 821 41.73 -28.60 -64.27
N GLY A 822 42.71 -28.18 -65.05
CA GLY A 822 44.12 -28.13 -64.65
C GLY A 822 44.65 -29.45 -64.05
N ASP A 823 44.97 -29.42 -62.76
CA ASP A 823 45.47 -30.56 -61.97
C ASP A 823 44.39 -31.24 -61.12
N THR A 824 43.11 -30.94 -61.35
CA THR A 824 42.01 -31.29 -60.44
C THR A 824 40.87 -31.98 -61.19
N LEU A 825 40.38 -33.09 -60.64
CA LEU A 825 39.15 -33.78 -61.04
C LEU A 825 37.98 -33.14 -60.28
N LEU A 826 36.90 -32.82 -60.98
CA LEU A 826 35.67 -32.24 -60.40
C LEU A 826 34.45 -33.05 -60.87
N TRP A 827 33.37 -33.01 -60.09
CA TRP A 827 32.09 -33.59 -60.48
C TRP A 827 30.92 -32.74 -59.99
N SER A 828 29.77 -32.90 -60.65
CA SER A 828 28.52 -32.30 -60.19
C SER A 828 28.04 -33.03 -58.92
N ALA A 829 27.27 -32.32 -58.09
CA ALA A 829 26.44 -32.98 -57.10
C ALA A 829 25.50 -33.99 -57.80
N HIS A 830 25.10 -35.02 -57.07
CA HIS A 830 24.06 -35.96 -57.47
C HIS A 830 22.67 -35.37 -57.13
N ASP A 831 21.63 -35.74 -57.90
CA ASP A 831 20.30 -35.13 -57.80
C ASP A 831 19.45 -35.69 -56.64
N ASP A 832 19.78 -36.89 -56.13
CA ASP A 832 19.14 -37.47 -54.92
C ASP A 832 19.64 -36.79 -53.63
N GLU A 833 18.74 -36.60 -52.66
CA GLU A 833 18.96 -35.78 -51.46
C GLU A 833 19.66 -36.53 -50.29
N ASP A 834 19.69 -37.86 -50.33
CA ASP A 834 20.22 -38.77 -49.29
C ASP A 834 21.68 -39.20 -49.52
N ILE A 835 22.40 -38.51 -50.41
CA ILE A 835 23.81 -38.78 -50.75
C ILE A 835 24.74 -38.21 -49.68
N VAL A 836 25.41 -39.10 -48.95
CA VAL A 836 26.38 -38.77 -47.89
C VAL A 836 27.80 -38.52 -48.43
N GLY A 837 28.06 -38.89 -49.68
CA GLY A 837 29.31 -38.59 -50.35
C GLY A 837 29.61 -39.45 -51.57
N TYR A 838 30.90 -39.46 -51.92
CA TYR A 838 31.41 -39.94 -53.19
C TYR A 838 32.70 -40.76 -53.00
N ARG A 839 32.79 -41.90 -53.68
CA ARG A 839 34.05 -42.67 -53.79
C ARG A 839 34.69 -42.37 -55.16
N VAL A 840 35.89 -41.79 -55.14
CA VAL A 840 36.69 -41.58 -56.36
C VAL A 840 37.58 -42.78 -56.57
N TYR A 841 37.36 -43.51 -57.66
CA TYR A 841 38.17 -44.66 -58.06
C TYR A 841 39.21 -44.29 -59.10
N ARG A 842 40.35 -44.98 -59.07
CA ARG A 842 41.45 -44.88 -60.02
C ARG A 842 41.86 -46.27 -60.51
N ALA A 843 42.09 -46.39 -61.81
CA ALA A 843 42.83 -47.49 -62.43
C ALA A 843 44.05 -46.94 -63.19
N ALA A 844 45.04 -47.79 -63.48
CA ALA A 844 46.06 -47.47 -64.47
C ALA A 844 45.41 -47.32 -65.86
N SER A 845 45.89 -46.39 -66.69
CA SER A 845 45.24 -46.13 -67.99
C SER A 845 45.18 -47.40 -68.86
N GLY A 846 43.98 -47.79 -69.26
CA GLY A 846 43.73 -49.05 -69.99
C GLY A 846 43.56 -50.31 -69.13
N SER A 847 43.31 -50.18 -67.82
CA SER A 847 42.99 -51.30 -66.92
C SER A 847 41.61 -51.18 -66.31
N ASP A 848 40.85 -52.28 -66.27
CA ASP A 848 39.56 -52.35 -65.56
C ASP A 848 39.71 -52.51 -64.03
N SER A 849 40.94 -52.62 -63.52
CA SER A 849 41.22 -52.81 -62.09
C SER A 849 41.21 -51.47 -61.34
N PHE A 850 40.00 -51.01 -61.00
CA PHE A 850 39.76 -49.80 -60.22
C PHE A 850 39.92 -50.05 -58.71
N ALA A 851 40.66 -49.17 -58.03
CA ALA A 851 40.73 -49.09 -56.57
C ALA A 851 40.30 -47.70 -56.09
N VAL A 852 39.76 -47.59 -54.87
CA VAL A 852 39.44 -46.29 -54.26
C VAL A 852 40.72 -45.47 -54.11
N ALA A 853 40.70 -44.23 -54.59
CA ALA A 853 41.81 -43.29 -54.60
C ALA A 853 41.57 -42.06 -53.71
N ASN A 854 40.31 -41.65 -53.56
CA ASN A 854 39.89 -40.68 -52.56
C ASN A 854 38.43 -40.93 -52.13
N ILE A 855 38.05 -40.39 -50.98
CA ILE A 855 36.68 -40.37 -50.45
C ILE A 855 36.37 -38.91 -50.13
N VAL A 856 35.23 -38.40 -50.61
CA VAL A 856 34.81 -37.01 -50.44
C VAL A 856 33.36 -37.00 -50.01
N ARG A 857 33.06 -36.37 -48.88
CA ARG A 857 31.69 -36.27 -48.35
C ARG A 857 30.86 -35.22 -49.08
N SER A 858 29.55 -35.28 -48.90
CA SER A 858 28.58 -34.30 -49.41
C SER A 858 28.80 -32.85 -48.93
N ASP A 859 29.39 -32.64 -47.75
CA ASP A 859 29.72 -31.33 -47.18
C ASP A 859 31.09 -30.77 -47.62
N GLN A 860 31.79 -31.47 -48.51
CA GLN A 860 33.12 -31.07 -48.98
C GLN A 860 33.05 -30.55 -50.43
N GLU A 861 34.07 -29.79 -50.83
CA GLU A 861 34.23 -29.41 -52.23
C GLU A 861 34.31 -30.68 -53.10
N LEU A 862 33.45 -30.79 -54.12
CA LEU A 862 33.30 -31.99 -54.97
C LEU A 862 34.44 -32.10 -56.01
N GLN A 863 35.66 -32.20 -55.49
CA GLN A 863 36.89 -32.21 -56.25
C GLN A 863 37.98 -33.09 -55.62
N MET A 864 38.96 -33.48 -56.43
CA MET A 864 40.15 -34.22 -55.99
C MET A 864 41.35 -33.83 -56.84
N LYS A 865 42.46 -33.45 -56.20
CA LYS A 865 43.73 -33.21 -56.91
C LYS A 865 44.32 -34.49 -57.49
N LEU A 866 44.75 -34.39 -58.74
CA LEU A 866 45.26 -35.51 -59.53
C LEU A 866 46.74 -35.74 -59.27
N ASN A 867 47.15 -37.01 -59.27
CA ASN A 867 48.56 -37.39 -59.14
C ASN A 867 49.22 -37.42 -60.53
N THR A 868 50.50 -37.06 -60.59
CA THR A 868 51.28 -37.07 -61.84
C THR A 868 51.45 -38.50 -62.38
N GLY A 869 50.67 -38.86 -63.40
CA GLY A 869 50.75 -40.15 -64.08
C GLY A 869 49.54 -40.40 -65.00
N SER A 870 49.66 -41.43 -65.84
CA SER A 870 48.59 -41.81 -66.78
C SER A 870 47.57 -42.74 -66.11
N PHE A 871 46.42 -42.19 -65.76
CA PHE A 871 45.39 -42.88 -64.97
C PHE A 871 43.99 -42.67 -65.55
N THR A 872 43.09 -43.60 -65.27
CA THR A 872 41.66 -43.49 -65.55
C THR A 872 40.92 -43.36 -64.23
N TYR A 873 40.03 -42.37 -64.13
CA TYR A 873 39.22 -42.10 -62.94
C TYR A 873 37.73 -42.28 -63.25
N LYS A 874 36.97 -42.67 -62.22
CA LYS A 874 35.51 -42.62 -62.18
C LYS A 874 35.06 -42.26 -60.78
N VAL A 875 33.90 -41.64 -60.65
CA VAL A 875 33.29 -41.29 -59.35
C VAL A 875 31.97 -42.04 -59.21
N THR A 876 31.64 -42.48 -57.99
CA THR A 876 30.33 -43.02 -57.62
C THR A 876 29.74 -42.18 -56.51
N ALA A 877 28.40 -42.08 -56.47
CA ALA A 877 27.66 -41.52 -55.34
C ALA A 877 27.32 -42.64 -54.35
N VAL A 878 27.27 -42.33 -53.05
CA VAL A 878 26.93 -43.25 -51.96
C VAL A 878 25.85 -42.61 -51.09
N ASP A 879 24.77 -43.35 -50.86
CA ASP A 879 23.65 -42.90 -50.02
C ASP A 879 23.82 -43.24 -48.52
N VAL A 880 22.86 -42.77 -47.72
CA VAL A 880 22.78 -42.98 -46.27
C VAL A 880 22.83 -44.45 -45.84
N LEU A 881 22.34 -45.40 -46.66
CA LEU A 881 22.42 -46.84 -46.40
C LEU A 881 23.70 -47.49 -46.92
N GLY A 882 24.59 -46.70 -47.54
CA GLY A 882 25.84 -47.19 -48.14
C GLY A 882 25.63 -47.88 -49.49
N ARG A 883 24.46 -47.75 -50.14
CA ARG A 883 24.27 -48.24 -51.51
C ARG A 883 25.01 -47.30 -52.45
N GLU A 884 25.73 -47.88 -53.39
CA GLU A 884 26.67 -47.16 -54.25
C GLU A 884 26.18 -47.18 -55.71
N SER A 885 26.32 -46.05 -56.39
CA SER A 885 25.92 -45.90 -57.79
C SER A 885 26.72 -46.78 -58.74
N SER A 886 26.22 -46.94 -59.96
CA SER A 886 27.11 -47.26 -61.08
C SER A 886 28.13 -46.11 -61.28
N GLY A 887 29.33 -46.46 -61.74
CA GLY A 887 30.39 -45.47 -61.96
C GLY A 887 30.00 -44.43 -63.01
N SER A 888 30.46 -43.19 -62.80
CA SER A 888 30.41 -42.13 -63.80
C SER A 888 31.04 -42.53 -65.13
N GLN A 889 30.87 -41.67 -66.15
CA GLN A 889 31.78 -41.68 -67.29
C GLN A 889 33.23 -41.61 -66.82
N VAL A 890 34.11 -42.36 -67.50
CA VAL A 890 35.53 -42.45 -67.15
C VAL A 890 36.29 -41.24 -67.72
N VAL A 891 37.12 -40.61 -66.88
CA VAL A 891 37.96 -39.48 -67.29
C VAL A 891 39.43 -39.89 -67.23
N TYR A 892 40.18 -39.57 -68.28
CA TYR A 892 41.57 -39.96 -68.45
C TYR A 892 42.51 -38.78 -68.18
N THR A 893 43.63 -39.04 -67.51
CA THR A 893 44.69 -38.06 -67.27
C THR A 893 45.99 -38.52 -67.93
N GLY A 894 46.73 -37.59 -68.56
CA GLY A 894 48.01 -37.86 -69.22
C GLY A 894 48.10 -37.25 -70.63
N ASN A 895 49.30 -36.88 -71.06
CA ASN A 895 49.52 -36.31 -72.39
C ASN A 895 49.43 -37.37 -73.49
N SER A 896 48.81 -36.99 -74.61
CA SER A 896 48.89 -37.71 -75.88
C SER A 896 50.32 -37.72 -76.43
N LEU A 897 50.73 -38.82 -77.06
CA LEU A 897 51.84 -38.88 -78.01
C LEU A 897 51.48 -39.77 -79.21
N ASP A 898 51.63 -39.16 -80.38
CA ASP A 898 51.91 -39.70 -81.71
C ASP A 898 51.01 -40.77 -82.35
N ALA A 899 50.48 -40.42 -83.51
CA ALA A 899 49.94 -41.35 -84.51
C ALA A 899 51.04 -41.76 -85.51
N PRO A 900 51.02 -43.03 -85.93
CA PRO A 900 51.07 -43.38 -87.36
C PRO A 900 49.96 -44.40 -87.71
N GLY A 901 49.59 -44.62 -88.97
CA GLY A 901 50.02 -44.06 -90.24
C GLY A 901 49.26 -44.78 -91.37
N ASP A 902 49.33 -44.29 -92.61
CA ASP A 902 48.61 -44.88 -93.75
C ASP A 902 49.18 -46.25 -94.18
N ASP A 903 48.31 -47.14 -94.69
CA ASP A 903 48.51 -47.90 -95.94
C ASP A 903 47.22 -48.67 -96.34
N ASP A 904 47.05 -48.90 -97.65
CA ASP A 904 45.79 -49.29 -98.33
C ASP A 904 45.21 -50.70 -98.02
N PHE A 905 43.90 -50.88 -98.26
CA PHE A 905 43.39 -52.01 -99.08
C PHE A 905 41.96 -51.80 -99.65
N ASP A 906 41.92 -51.67 -100.99
CA ASP A 906 40.85 -51.80 -102.03
C ASP A 906 39.31 -51.71 -101.78
N ASP A 907 38.68 -51.04 -102.77
CA ASP A 907 37.27 -50.91 -103.21
C ASP A 907 36.65 -52.28 -103.67
N PRO A 908 35.35 -52.47 -104.05
CA PRO A 908 34.30 -51.50 -104.48
C PRO A 908 32.88 -51.68 -103.85
N SER A 909 31.84 -50.87 -104.12
CA SER A 909 31.48 -50.10 -105.34
C SER A 909 30.41 -48.99 -105.17
N ASN A 910 30.38 -48.02 -106.11
CA ASN A 910 29.27 -47.25 -106.77
C ASN A 910 27.85 -47.16 -106.11
N GLU A 911 27.02 -46.10 -106.23
CA GLU A 911 26.93 -44.83 -107.03
C GLU A 911 25.82 -43.95 -106.35
N ASP A 912 25.58 -42.63 -106.53
CA ASP A 912 26.22 -41.46 -107.20
C ASP A 912 25.76 -40.17 -106.44
N GLY A 913 26.17 -38.96 -106.85
CA GLY A 913 25.78 -37.65 -106.29
C GLY A 913 24.66 -36.91 -107.06
N PRO A 914 24.75 -35.57 -107.29
CA PRO A 914 25.75 -34.61 -106.77
C PRO A 914 25.24 -33.16 -106.43
N ARG A 915 26.07 -32.38 -105.70
CA ARG A 915 26.23 -30.88 -105.74
C ARG A 915 25.09 -29.97 -105.20
N ASP A 916 25.30 -28.69 -104.82
CA ASP A 916 26.51 -27.84 -104.69
C ASP A 916 26.29 -26.62 -103.73
N ARG A 917 27.35 -26.16 -103.01
CA ARG A 917 27.79 -24.75 -102.71
C ARG A 917 26.82 -23.68 -102.11
N ASP A 918 27.24 -22.58 -101.44
CA ASP A 918 28.59 -21.99 -101.16
C ASP A 918 28.63 -21.01 -99.93
N LYS A 919 29.82 -20.85 -99.32
CA LYS A 919 30.47 -19.65 -98.69
C LYS A 919 29.87 -18.73 -97.58
N ASN A 920 30.72 -18.59 -96.53
CA ASN A 920 31.26 -17.35 -95.89
C ASN A 920 30.70 -16.71 -94.58
N LYS A 921 31.66 -16.43 -93.67
CA LYS A 921 31.67 -15.55 -92.45
C LYS A 921 31.95 -14.06 -92.83
N PRO A 922 32.04 -13.03 -91.93
CA PRO A 922 31.93 -12.92 -90.44
C PRO A 922 30.82 -11.87 -90.02
N PRO A 923 30.82 -11.07 -88.90
CA PRO A 923 31.67 -10.92 -87.69
C PRO A 923 30.90 -10.73 -86.33
N LYS A 924 31.22 -9.68 -85.55
CA LYS A 924 30.72 -9.10 -84.25
C LYS A 924 31.19 -7.62 -84.20
N PRO A 925 30.95 -6.75 -83.17
CA PRO A 925 29.89 -6.59 -82.13
C PRO A 925 29.07 -5.29 -82.47
N PRO A 926 28.63 -4.33 -81.60
CA PRO A 926 28.39 -4.20 -80.14
C PRO A 926 26.86 -3.97 -79.83
N GLY A 927 26.33 -3.21 -78.84
CA GLY A 927 26.89 -2.30 -77.79
C GLY A 927 25.80 -1.67 -76.88
N ASP A 928 26.20 -0.74 -75.99
CA ASP A 928 25.37 -0.13 -74.91
C ASP A 928 24.53 1.12 -75.32
N GLY A 929 23.54 1.51 -74.50
CA GLY A 929 22.85 2.82 -74.57
C GLY A 929 21.58 2.96 -73.70
N ASP A 930 21.38 4.12 -73.06
CA ASP A 930 20.25 4.47 -72.15
C ASP A 930 19.03 5.12 -72.86
N GLY A 931 17.89 5.27 -72.16
CA GLY A 931 16.88 6.32 -72.45
C GLY A 931 15.38 6.01 -72.28
N ASP A 932 14.83 6.32 -71.11
CA ASP A 932 13.57 7.02 -70.73
C ASP A 932 12.24 6.99 -71.56
N ASP A 933 11.15 7.23 -70.80
CA ASP A 933 9.79 7.77 -71.08
C ASP A 933 8.65 6.95 -71.76
N ASP A 934 7.61 6.72 -70.92
CA ASP A 934 6.15 6.97 -71.07
C ASP A 934 5.16 6.19 -72.00
N ASP A 935 4.02 5.89 -71.34
CA ASP A 935 2.60 5.94 -71.76
C ASP A 935 1.90 4.91 -72.71
N ASP A 936 1.04 4.12 -72.04
CA ASP A 936 -0.43 4.01 -72.20
C ASP A 936 -1.17 2.89 -72.98
N ASP A 937 -2.11 2.31 -72.22
CA ASP A 937 -3.49 1.84 -72.53
C ASP A 937 -3.80 0.72 -73.57
N ASN A 938 -4.42 -0.37 -73.08
CA ASN A 938 -5.84 -0.76 -73.37
C ASN A 938 -6.23 -2.08 -72.66
N GLY A 939 -7.38 -2.15 -71.96
CA GLY A 939 -7.74 -3.42 -71.25
C GLY A 939 -9.08 -3.66 -70.53
N VAL A 940 -9.95 -2.67 -70.29
CA VAL A 940 -11.43 -2.74 -70.00
C VAL A 940 -12.00 -4.08 -69.39
N ILE A 941 -12.36 -4.18 -68.08
CA ILE A 941 -13.66 -3.81 -67.42
C ILE A 941 -14.89 -4.65 -67.94
N PRO A 942 -15.90 -5.14 -67.15
CA PRO A 942 -16.41 -4.63 -65.84
C PRO A 942 -16.78 -5.68 -64.74
N ASP A 943 -17.29 -5.12 -63.62
CA ASP A 943 -18.09 -5.70 -62.51
C ASP A 943 -19.62 -5.79 -62.93
N PRO A 944 -20.71 -5.96 -62.12
CA PRO A 944 -20.85 -5.96 -60.64
C PRO A 944 -21.93 -6.90 -59.99
N LEU A 945 -22.14 -6.70 -58.67
CA LEU A 945 -23.39 -6.59 -57.84
C LEU A 945 -24.76 -7.10 -58.40
N ASP A 946 -25.79 -7.48 -57.61
CA ASP A 946 -26.17 -7.08 -56.22
C ASP A 946 -27.25 -8.00 -55.55
N GLU A 947 -27.62 -7.73 -54.29
CA GLU A 947 -28.90 -7.91 -53.52
C GLU A 947 -29.90 -9.09 -53.79
N LEU A 948 -30.78 -9.62 -52.90
CA LEU A 948 -31.37 -9.36 -51.55
C LEU A 948 -31.90 -10.75 -51.00
N THR A 949 -32.76 -11.04 -49.99
CA THR A 949 -33.65 -10.43 -48.95
C THR A 949 -33.64 -11.41 -47.73
N TYR A 950 -33.62 -11.05 -46.44
CA TYR A 950 -34.60 -10.38 -45.54
C TYR A 950 -35.79 -11.25 -45.00
N ASN A 951 -35.81 -11.58 -43.68
CA ASN A 951 -36.75 -11.05 -42.64
C ASN A 951 -36.95 -11.94 -41.37
N HIS A 952 -37.23 -11.29 -40.22
CA HIS A 952 -37.90 -11.79 -38.98
C HIS A 952 -37.18 -12.84 -38.06
N SER A 953 -37.30 -12.79 -36.71
CA SER A 953 -37.83 -11.74 -35.80
C SER A 953 -37.35 -11.90 -34.34
N ILE A 954 -37.49 -10.84 -33.53
CA ILE A 954 -37.08 -10.74 -32.12
C ILE A 954 -38.07 -11.48 -31.19
N LYS A 955 -37.60 -12.45 -30.37
CA LYS A 955 -38.27 -12.89 -29.10
C LYS A 955 -37.49 -13.95 -28.26
N LYS A 956 -36.49 -13.53 -27.45
CA LYS A 956 -36.13 -14.16 -26.14
C LYS A 956 -34.96 -13.47 -25.40
N PHE A 957 -35.07 -12.17 -25.16
CA PHE A 957 -34.45 -11.55 -23.97
C PHE A 957 -35.56 -11.35 -22.92
N PHE A 958 -35.22 -11.27 -21.63
CA PHE A 958 -36.15 -11.22 -20.48
C PHE A 958 -37.03 -12.47 -20.24
N ARG A 959 -36.43 -13.55 -19.72
CA ARG A 959 -36.99 -14.30 -18.57
C ARG A 959 -35.95 -15.27 -17.97
N ASN A 960 -36.05 -15.49 -16.65
CA ASN A 960 -35.28 -16.42 -15.81
C ASN A 960 -33.94 -15.92 -15.24
N LEU A 961 -33.96 -14.85 -14.44
CA LEU A 961 -33.05 -14.73 -13.29
C LEU A 961 -33.68 -13.89 -12.16
N LEU A 962 -34.36 -14.55 -11.21
CA LEU A 962 -34.70 -14.16 -9.83
C LEU A 962 -35.93 -14.93 -9.33
N VAL A 963 -36.01 -15.10 -8.00
CA VAL A 963 -37.03 -15.89 -7.25
C VAL A 963 -36.90 -17.42 -7.52
N SER A 964 -36.67 -18.30 -6.54
CA SER A 964 -36.63 -18.12 -5.08
C SER A 964 -35.57 -19.03 -4.44
N PHE A 965 -34.89 -18.55 -3.40
CA PHE A 965 -35.07 -19.13 -2.07
C PHE A 965 -34.74 -18.09 -0.99
N ARG A 966 -35.59 -17.99 0.02
CA ARG A 966 -35.40 -17.16 1.21
C ARG A 966 -36.10 -17.85 2.39
N ILE A 967 -35.30 -18.49 3.23
CA ILE A 967 -35.49 -18.58 4.68
C ILE A 967 -34.13 -18.17 5.23
#